data_AF-A0A2V6IYY1-F1
#
_entry.id   AF-A0A2V6IYY1-F1
#
_cell.length_a   1.000
_cell.length_b   1.000
_cell.length_c   1.000
_cell.angle_alpha   90.00
_cell.angle_beta   90.00
_cell.angle_gamma   90.00
#
_symmetry.space_group_name_H-M   'P 1'
#
loop_
_entity.id
_entity.type
_entity.pdbx_description
1 polymer ?
#
loop_
_entity_poly.entity_id
_entity_poly.type
_entity_poly.pdbx_seq_one_letter_code
_entity_poly.pdbx_strand_id
1 'polypeptide(L)'
;MSAVPVCILYTQDPDLARRVKAYLRTMASVRHVTDPNRLEAVLQQNSPAIVLMDLRAKDCRDLLDLLERDWVESLVVALGAPRSEPLREAEQSAVYAAEDLQLDRHRFQSLLGRAFDHLRLMQENRDLREQSYYGPVMEPVRRPAPMMEGLPTAWRLPLRFPRVVRRLDNVEGLLANVVEGVADAAGVTRVGIFSRIRSGDRYCFRAGLRCLPETNEIQYDERDPLVRWFELHGHLVSRTNLAHIVSQSQRPLLRRALDTFGAEVIVPLYARGQIIGWLFFGHRVTGLPFEYSDLEALMALAEHVSTVLENALLYEDVTLQKTLAETLLKSIPPGIVAIDENGTIRWFNPPAESILGVKPSDALNRPAEALERKLAAMLRETLDARTNPPARQWIDPKTRRSVSVETRRLVDQNTPLGAVAVIHDLTVEEDLRQKQDLVDRAAFWTDLAASMSHEIRNPLVAIKTFAQLLPERFDDSEFRKNFNQIVVQEIDRLDKIVSQINAFAHPAELKMRPLDIRTPVKRGLELARSKFRVNGGVAVETELSSNLPKVLGDESALAEAVAHLVANAAEAVIEEKKPKITLSAKPIREGGRDSAVLVTVQDNGRGIAPEMRDKVFSPFCTTKARGMGLGLPIVKRTVFDHNGRVDIDTSDSGTAVSIALPATANGD
;
A
#
# COMPACT_ATOMS: atom_id res chain seq x y z
N MET A 1 -5.97 -16.23 70.09
CA MET A 1 -4.57 -16.01 69.66
C MET A 1 -4.30 -17.03 68.56
N SER A 2 -4.19 -16.61 67.29
CA SER A 2 -3.92 -17.55 66.20
C SER A 2 -2.54 -18.18 66.41
N ALA A 3 -2.41 -19.49 66.25
CA ALA A 3 -1.12 -20.16 66.29
C ALA A 3 -0.18 -19.48 65.28
N VAL A 4 1.07 -19.20 65.69
CA VAL A 4 2.08 -18.64 64.77
C VAL A 4 2.28 -19.65 63.63
N PRO A 5 2.10 -19.26 62.36
CA PRO A 5 2.15 -20.22 61.26
C PRO A 5 3.53 -20.85 61.14
N VAL A 6 3.57 -22.14 60.82
CA VAL A 6 4.82 -22.93 60.75
C VAL A 6 5.31 -22.96 59.31
N CYS A 7 6.60 -22.65 59.13
CA CYS A 7 7.30 -22.75 57.85
C CYS A 7 8.42 -23.79 57.98
N ILE A 8 8.46 -24.76 57.07
CA ILE A 8 9.48 -25.80 57.05
C ILE A 8 10.52 -25.40 56.02
N LEU A 9 11.79 -25.31 56.42
CA LEU A 9 12.90 -25.02 55.52
C LEU A 9 13.77 -26.27 55.38
N TYR A 10 13.80 -26.83 54.17
CA TYR A 10 14.73 -27.89 53.79
C TYR A 10 15.96 -27.28 53.11
N THR A 11 17.10 -27.29 53.79
CA THR A 11 18.38 -26.84 53.21
C THR A 11 19.56 -27.45 53.97
N GLN A 12 20.63 -27.79 53.24
CA GLN A 12 21.92 -28.18 53.82
C GLN A 12 22.86 -26.96 54.02
N ASP A 13 22.45 -25.76 53.57
CA ASP A 13 23.21 -24.52 53.68
C ASP A 13 22.90 -23.80 55.01
N PRO A 14 23.88 -23.72 55.95
CA PRO A 14 23.67 -23.10 57.26
C PRO A 14 23.47 -21.58 57.19
N ASP A 15 23.98 -20.90 56.16
CA ASP A 15 23.87 -19.46 56.01
C ASP A 15 22.50 -19.07 55.43
N LEU A 16 21.97 -19.86 54.50
CA LEU A 16 20.60 -19.72 54.01
C LEU A 16 19.60 -19.91 55.17
N ALA A 17 19.80 -20.94 55.99
CA ALA A 17 18.96 -21.19 57.16
C ALA A 17 18.95 -20.03 58.16
N ARG A 18 20.11 -19.42 58.42
CA ARG A 18 20.22 -18.25 59.31
C ARG A 18 19.47 -17.03 58.75
N ARG A 19 19.61 -16.78 57.45
CA ARG A 19 18.94 -15.66 56.75
C ARG A 19 17.42 -15.81 56.73
N VAL A 20 16.90 -16.98 56.35
CA VAL A 20 15.46 -17.25 56.31
C VAL A 20 14.84 -17.12 57.71
N LYS A 21 15.50 -17.67 58.75
CA LYS A 21 15.07 -17.49 60.15
C LYS A 21 15.03 -16.02 60.56
N ALA A 22 16.01 -15.22 60.16
CA ALA A 22 16.04 -13.79 60.45
C ALA A 22 14.92 -13.02 59.72
N TYR A 23 14.64 -13.37 58.47
CA TYR A 23 13.59 -12.71 57.67
C TYR A 23 12.19 -13.05 58.15
N LEU A 24 11.97 -14.26 58.65
CA LEU A 24 10.65 -14.73 59.06
C LEU A 24 10.39 -14.66 60.55
N ARG A 25 11.33 -14.15 61.36
CA ARG A 25 11.23 -14.08 62.83
C ARG A 25 9.94 -13.46 63.35
N THR A 26 9.35 -12.52 62.61
CA THR A 26 8.10 -11.83 62.97
C THR A 26 6.86 -12.38 62.25
N MET A 27 7.02 -13.30 61.30
CA MET A 27 5.93 -13.81 60.43
C MET A 27 5.58 -15.27 60.71
N ALA A 28 6.58 -16.13 60.99
CA ALA A 28 6.39 -17.57 61.09
C ALA A 28 7.45 -18.24 61.98
N SER A 29 7.10 -19.40 62.54
CA SER A 29 8.06 -20.28 63.21
C SER A 29 8.75 -21.15 62.16
N VAL A 30 10.06 -20.96 61.95
CA VAL A 30 10.82 -21.68 60.92
C VAL A 30 11.46 -22.94 61.50
N ARG A 31 11.01 -24.11 61.06
CA ARG A 31 11.63 -25.42 61.35
C ARG A 31 12.63 -25.76 60.26
N HIS A 32 13.92 -25.79 60.60
CA HIS A 32 14.99 -26.12 59.66
C HIS A 32 15.28 -27.63 59.69
N VAL A 33 15.22 -28.27 58.53
CA VAL A 33 15.46 -29.70 58.31
C VAL A 33 16.62 -29.86 57.32
N THR A 34 17.58 -30.70 57.66
CA THR A 34 18.76 -31.00 56.83
C THR A 34 18.76 -32.42 56.28
N ASP A 35 18.01 -33.33 56.92
CA ASP A 35 17.97 -34.76 56.61
C ASP A 35 16.64 -35.10 55.90
N PRO A 36 16.67 -35.67 54.67
CA PRO A 36 15.47 -36.04 53.92
C PRO A 36 14.54 -36.97 54.71
N ASN A 37 15.08 -37.94 55.45
CA ASN A 37 14.28 -38.91 56.21
C ASN A 37 13.52 -38.29 57.39
N ARG A 38 13.94 -37.10 57.84
CA ARG A 38 13.24 -36.35 58.90
C ARG A 38 12.18 -35.40 58.34
N LEU A 39 12.18 -35.11 57.03
CA LEU A 39 11.26 -34.16 56.43
C LEU A 39 9.81 -34.66 56.53
N GLU A 40 9.57 -35.94 56.22
CA GLU A 40 8.23 -36.56 56.34
C GLU A 40 7.68 -36.49 57.77
N ALA A 41 8.50 -36.83 58.78
CA ALA A 41 8.09 -36.79 60.18
C ALA A 41 7.75 -35.36 60.64
N VAL A 42 8.45 -34.34 60.12
CA VAL A 42 8.16 -32.94 60.40
C VAL A 42 6.91 -32.46 59.66
N LEU A 43 6.67 -32.92 58.43
CA LEU A 43 5.45 -32.62 57.66
C LEU A 43 4.21 -33.24 58.31
N GLN A 44 4.26 -34.50 58.73
CA GLN A 44 3.17 -35.17 59.46
C GLN A 44 2.70 -34.38 60.69
N GLN A 45 3.62 -33.74 61.41
CA GLN A 45 3.30 -32.99 62.63
C GLN A 45 2.85 -31.55 62.39
N ASN A 46 3.08 -30.99 61.19
CA ASN A 46 2.88 -29.56 60.94
C ASN A 46 2.08 -29.26 59.66
N SER A 47 1.59 -30.27 58.95
CA SER A 47 0.74 -30.09 57.77
C SER A 47 -0.66 -29.58 58.15
N PRO A 48 -1.26 -28.65 57.39
CA PRO A 48 -0.71 -28.00 56.19
C PRO A 48 0.31 -26.90 56.55
N ALA A 49 1.45 -26.90 55.84
CA ALA A 49 2.53 -25.94 56.04
C ALA A 49 3.09 -25.43 54.71
N ILE A 50 3.85 -24.35 54.78
CA ILE A 50 4.70 -23.91 53.67
C ILE A 50 6.06 -24.59 53.79
N VAL A 51 6.51 -25.21 52.70
CA VAL A 51 7.79 -25.90 52.60
C VAL A 51 8.71 -25.09 51.69
N LEU A 52 9.71 -24.45 52.26
CA LEU A 52 10.80 -23.80 51.54
C LEU A 52 11.87 -24.84 51.22
N MET A 53 12.20 -24.99 49.94
CA MET A 53 13.09 -26.06 49.49
C MET A 53 14.28 -25.52 48.73
N ASP A 54 15.48 -25.70 49.28
CA ASP A 54 16.74 -25.34 48.60
C ASP A 54 17.10 -26.40 47.57
N LEU A 55 16.88 -26.09 46.29
CA LEU A 55 17.09 -26.98 45.15
C LEU A 55 18.57 -27.40 44.94
N ARG A 56 19.52 -26.81 45.68
CA ARG A 56 20.93 -27.25 45.67
C ARG A 56 21.18 -28.46 46.58
N ALA A 57 20.28 -28.77 47.51
CA ALA A 57 20.44 -29.92 48.39
C ALA A 57 20.29 -31.22 47.60
N LYS A 58 21.04 -32.25 47.99
CA LYS A 58 20.95 -33.59 47.37
C LYS A 58 19.54 -34.15 47.56
N ASP A 59 19.08 -34.95 46.60
CA ASP A 59 17.80 -35.65 46.62
C ASP A 59 16.56 -34.73 46.56
N CYS A 60 16.72 -33.46 46.17
CA CYS A 60 15.60 -32.51 46.07
C CYS A 60 14.52 -32.91 45.07
N ARG A 61 14.91 -33.54 43.96
CA ARG A 61 13.96 -33.94 42.91
C ARG A 61 13.01 -35.03 43.42
N ASP A 62 13.56 -36.07 44.04
CA ASP A 62 12.77 -37.16 44.62
C ASP A 62 11.88 -36.67 45.77
N LEU A 63 12.37 -35.71 46.56
CA LEU A 63 11.60 -35.08 47.62
C LEU A 63 10.49 -34.15 47.10
N LEU A 64 10.69 -33.44 45.98
CA LEU A 64 9.66 -32.63 45.34
C LEU A 64 8.53 -33.52 44.81
N ASP A 65 8.88 -34.61 44.13
CA ASP A 65 7.91 -35.59 43.64
C ASP A 65 7.13 -36.24 44.80
N LEU A 66 7.79 -36.52 45.93
CA LEU A 66 7.16 -37.04 47.13
C LEU A 66 6.20 -36.03 47.79
N LEU A 67 6.58 -34.75 47.84
CA LEU A 67 5.73 -33.66 48.35
C LEU A 67 4.50 -33.45 47.47
N GLU A 68 4.65 -33.48 46.15
CA GLU A 68 3.54 -33.35 45.19
C GLU A 68 2.57 -34.54 45.25
N ARG A 69 3.07 -35.76 45.52
CA ARG A 69 2.24 -36.97 45.58
C ARG A 69 1.51 -37.14 46.91
N ASP A 70 2.24 -37.02 48.02
CA ASP A 70 1.78 -37.49 49.33
C ASP A 70 1.37 -36.33 50.28
N TRP A 71 1.76 -35.09 49.98
CA TRP A 71 1.50 -33.90 50.83
C TRP A 71 0.84 -32.74 50.07
N VAL A 72 -0.17 -33.05 49.24
CA VAL A 72 -0.88 -32.12 48.32
C VAL A 72 -1.42 -30.84 48.99
N GLU A 73 -1.67 -30.87 50.30
CA GLU A 73 -2.19 -29.72 51.06
C GLU A 73 -1.10 -28.73 51.52
N SER A 74 0.19 -29.06 51.32
CA SER A 74 1.31 -28.19 51.69
C SER A 74 1.83 -27.42 50.48
N LEU A 75 2.13 -26.13 50.66
CA LEU A 75 2.62 -25.28 49.57
C LEU A 75 4.15 -25.32 49.50
N VAL A 76 4.70 -25.67 48.34
CA VAL A 76 6.15 -25.73 48.13
C VAL A 76 6.66 -24.45 47.48
N VAL A 77 7.66 -23.81 48.07
CA VAL A 77 8.40 -22.69 47.48
C VAL A 77 9.83 -23.13 47.22
N ALA A 78 10.19 -23.22 45.94
CA ALA A 78 11.48 -23.69 45.50
C ALA A 78 12.50 -22.54 45.46
N LEU A 79 13.68 -22.74 46.06
CA LEU A 79 14.76 -21.77 46.14
C LEU A 79 15.98 -22.31 45.38
N GLY A 80 16.40 -21.61 44.33
CA GLY A 80 17.49 -22.08 43.47
C GLY A 80 18.35 -20.97 42.90
N ALA A 81 19.44 -21.36 42.25
CA ALA A 81 20.31 -20.40 41.58
C ALA A 81 19.62 -19.88 40.31
N PRO A 82 19.74 -18.58 39.99
CA PRO A 82 19.06 -18.00 38.84
C PRO A 82 19.55 -18.66 37.56
N ARG A 83 18.60 -19.04 36.69
CA ARG A 83 18.87 -19.77 35.43
C ARG A 83 19.49 -21.16 35.59
N SER A 84 19.51 -21.73 36.80
CA SER A 84 19.90 -23.12 36.97
C SER A 84 18.82 -24.07 36.44
N GLU A 85 19.25 -25.21 35.92
CA GLU A 85 18.36 -26.24 35.39
C GLU A 85 17.36 -26.74 36.44
N PRO A 86 17.74 -26.98 37.72
CA PRO A 86 16.78 -27.36 38.76
C PRO A 86 15.71 -26.30 39.03
N LEU A 87 16.05 -25.01 38.97
CA LEU A 87 15.06 -23.93 39.19
C LEU A 87 14.07 -23.82 38.02
N ARG A 88 14.54 -24.04 36.78
CA ARG A 88 13.69 -24.11 35.59
C ARG A 88 12.78 -25.33 35.57
N GLU A 89 13.29 -26.49 36.02
CA GLU A 89 12.47 -27.69 36.22
C GLU A 89 11.40 -27.41 37.28
N ALA A 90 11.76 -26.80 38.42
CA ALA A 90 10.80 -26.44 39.45
C ALA A 90 9.74 -25.42 38.98
N GLU A 91 10.10 -24.42 38.15
CA GLU A 91 9.14 -23.49 37.52
C GLU A 91 8.13 -24.20 36.58
N GLN A 92 8.49 -25.37 36.06
CA GLN A 92 7.63 -26.19 35.21
C GLN A 92 6.83 -27.24 36.01
N SER A 93 7.19 -27.48 37.27
CA SER A 93 6.49 -28.35 38.23
C SER A 93 5.40 -27.61 39.02
N ALA A 94 4.59 -28.32 39.80
CA ALA A 94 3.43 -27.77 40.49
C ALA A 94 3.78 -27.06 41.82
N VAL A 95 4.94 -26.41 41.89
CA VAL A 95 5.35 -25.63 43.06
C VAL A 95 4.59 -24.29 43.12
N TYR A 96 4.34 -23.78 44.32
CA TYR A 96 3.62 -22.51 44.51
C TYR A 96 4.41 -21.31 43.97
N ALA A 97 5.72 -21.31 44.15
CA ALA A 97 6.61 -20.31 43.58
C ALA A 97 8.05 -20.83 43.50
N ALA A 98 8.81 -20.32 42.53
CA ALA A 98 10.26 -20.51 42.43
C ALA A 98 10.95 -19.14 42.59
N GLU A 99 11.95 -19.05 43.46
CA GLU A 99 12.66 -17.80 43.76
C GLU A 99 14.18 -17.99 43.84
N ASP A 100 14.89 -16.89 43.65
CA ASP A 100 16.36 -16.85 43.71
C ASP A 100 16.86 -17.01 45.16
N LEU A 101 17.94 -17.76 45.33
CA LEU A 101 18.72 -17.83 46.56
C LEU A 101 19.25 -16.47 47.04
N GLN A 102 19.40 -15.46 46.17
CA GLN A 102 19.63 -14.07 46.55
C GLN A 102 18.32 -13.40 47.01
N LEU A 103 17.77 -13.92 48.11
CA LEU A 103 16.49 -13.51 48.69
C LEU A 103 16.49 -12.02 49.07
N ASP A 104 15.83 -11.18 48.28
CA ASP A 104 15.48 -9.82 48.73
C ASP A 104 14.47 -9.92 49.89
N ARG A 105 14.76 -9.26 51.02
CA ARG A 105 13.98 -9.39 52.25
C ARG A 105 12.51 -9.01 52.05
N HIS A 106 12.25 -7.89 51.38
CA HIS A 106 10.89 -7.36 51.28
C HIS A 106 10.05 -8.20 50.31
N ARG A 107 10.63 -8.54 49.15
CA ARG A 107 9.99 -9.42 48.16
C ARG A 107 9.72 -10.81 48.71
N PHE A 108 10.68 -11.40 49.42
CA PHE A 108 10.52 -12.72 50.02
C PHE A 108 9.45 -12.75 51.11
N GLN A 109 9.40 -11.73 51.98
CA GLN A 109 8.34 -11.59 52.98
C GLN A 109 6.96 -11.40 52.33
N SER A 110 6.86 -10.60 51.27
CA SER A 110 5.59 -10.41 50.53
C SER A 110 5.10 -11.71 49.87
N LEU A 111 6.00 -12.47 49.25
CA LEU A 111 5.68 -13.77 48.65
C LEU A 111 5.15 -14.75 49.70
N LEU A 112 5.84 -14.86 50.84
CA LEU A 112 5.40 -15.76 51.91
C LEU A 112 4.14 -15.28 52.61
N GLY A 113 3.90 -13.97 52.72
CA GLY A 113 2.63 -13.43 53.18
C GLY A 113 1.46 -13.91 52.33
N ARG A 114 1.58 -13.78 51.00
CA ARG A 114 0.55 -14.29 50.06
C ARG A 114 0.37 -15.80 50.16
N ALA A 115 1.46 -16.55 50.34
CA ALA A 115 1.40 -18.00 50.49
C ALA A 115 0.67 -18.42 51.79
N PHE A 116 0.87 -17.71 52.90
CA PHE A 116 0.15 -17.96 54.14
C PHE A 116 -1.34 -17.63 54.03
N ASP A 117 -1.70 -16.53 53.36
CA ASP A 117 -3.09 -16.17 53.09
C ASP A 117 -3.77 -17.23 52.20
N HIS A 118 -3.07 -17.73 51.18
CA HIS A 118 -3.57 -18.81 50.32
C HIS A 118 -3.82 -20.09 51.11
N LEU A 119 -2.87 -20.50 51.96
CA LEU A 119 -3.01 -21.71 52.79
C LEU A 119 -4.16 -21.58 53.80
N ARG A 120 -4.34 -20.38 54.38
CA ARG A 120 -5.48 -20.08 55.25
C ARG A 120 -6.81 -20.16 54.52
N LEU A 121 -6.93 -19.59 53.31
CA LEU A 121 -8.14 -19.66 52.50
C LEU A 121 -8.47 -21.08 52.05
N MET A 122 -7.46 -21.92 51.80
CA MET A 122 -7.65 -23.34 51.51
C MET A 122 -8.22 -24.08 52.72
N GLN A 123 -7.71 -23.80 53.93
CA GLN A 123 -8.25 -24.37 55.17
C GLN A 123 -9.68 -23.89 55.46
N GLU A 124 -9.97 -22.59 55.33
CA GLU A 124 -11.32 -22.04 55.54
C GLU A 124 -12.33 -22.66 54.55
N ASN A 125 -11.95 -22.84 53.28
CA ASN A 125 -12.80 -23.54 52.31
C ASN A 125 -13.02 -25.02 52.64
N ARG A 126 -12.02 -25.69 53.22
CA ARG A 126 -12.15 -27.09 53.65
C ARG A 126 -13.10 -27.19 54.84
N ASP A 127 -12.91 -26.36 55.86
CA ASP A 127 -13.77 -26.35 57.05
C ASP A 127 -15.23 -26.04 56.68
N LEU A 128 -15.46 -25.13 55.71
CA LEU A 128 -16.80 -24.84 55.18
C LEU A 128 -17.40 -26.03 54.41
N ARG A 129 -16.59 -26.81 53.68
CA ARG A 129 -17.03 -28.04 53.02
C ARG A 129 -17.38 -29.13 54.05
N GLU A 130 -16.57 -29.30 55.09
CA GLU A 130 -16.80 -30.29 56.15
C GLU A 130 -18.01 -29.92 57.05
N GLN A 131 -18.23 -28.63 57.32
CA GLN A 131 -19.43 -28.14 58.03
C GLN A 131 -20.72 -28.30 57.20
N SER A 132 -20.62 -28.30 55.88
CA SER A 132 -21.76 -28.51 54.97
C SER A 132 -22.19 -29.98 54.86
N TYR A 133 -21.47 -30.92 55.50
CA TYR A 133 -21.74 -32.38 55.43
C TYR A 133 -22.66 -32.94 56.52
N TYR A 134 -23.16 -32.12 57.46
CA TYR A 134 -24.16 -32.56 58.46
C TYR A 134 -25.54 -31.91 58.23
N GLY A 135 -26.28 -32.44 57.25
CA GLY A 135 -27.73 -32.30 57.11
C GLY A 135 -28.34 -33.70 56.85
N PRO A 136 -29.53 -34.04 57.36
CA PRO A 136 -29.98 -35.43 57.42
C PRO A 136 -30.23 -36.01 56.02
N VAL A 137 -29.69 -37.22 55.83
CA VAL A 137 -29.88 -38.07 54.65
C VAL A 137 -31.37 -38.38 54.48
N MET A 138 -32.00 -37.90 53.40
CA MET A 138 -33.30 -38.40 52.95
C MET A 138 -33.11 -39.66 52.11
N GLU A 139 -33.84 -40.72 52.47
CA GLU A 139 -33.89 -42.00 51.76
C GLU A 139 -34.32 -41.86 50.29
N PRO A 140 -33.81 -42.72 49.37
CA PRO A 140 -34.20 -42.69 47.98
C PRO A 140 -35.59 -43.32 47.78
N VAL A 141 -36.54 -42.52 47.31
CA VAL A 141 -37.84 -43.00 46.83
C VAL A 141 -37.63 -43.88 45.60
N ARG A 142 -37.88 -45.19 45.74
CA ARG A 142 -37.94 -46.13 44.62
C ARG A 142 -39.11 -45.77 43.69
N ARG A 143 -38.83 -45.57 42.41
CA ARG A 143 -39.80 -45.69 41.30
C ARG A 143 -39.25 -46.60 40.20
N PRO A 144 -40.13 -47.31 39.48
CA PRO A 144 -39.79 -48.53 38.75
C PRO A 144 -39.01 -48.23 37.47
N ALA A 145 -38.16 -49.19 37.10
CA ALA A 145 -37.36 -49.16 35.88
C ALA A 145 -38.22 -49.03 34.62
N PRO A 146 -37.85 -48.18 33.65
CA PRO A 146 -38.30 -48.34 32.29
C PRO A 146 -37.36 -49.26 31.51
N MET A 147 -37.98 -50.08 30.69
CA MET A 147 -37.41 -50.99 29.69
C MET A 147 -36.34 -50.31 28.83
N MET A 148 -35.30 -51.09 28.51
CA MET A 148 -34.45 -50.87 27.34
C MET A 148 -35.32 -50.90 26.08
N GLU A 149 -35.52 -49.75 25.43
CA GLU A 149 -35.87 -49.64 24.01
C GLU A 149 -35.69 -48.18 23.54
N GLY A 150 -34.76 -47.96 22.60
CA GLY A 150 -34.69 -46.74 21.76
C GLY A 150 -34.01 -45.50 22.37
N LEU A 151 -33.08 -44.91 21.61
CA LEU A 151 -32.37 -43.66 21.90
C LEU A 151 -33.29 -42.52 22.40
N PRO A 152 -32.88 -41.68 23.39
CA PRO A 152 -33.72 -40.61 23.91
C PRO A 152 -33.90 -39.46 22.90
N THR A 153 -35.16 -39.22 22.54
CA THR A 153 -35.71 -38.13 21.73
C THR A 153 -35.59 -36.72 22.36
N ALA A 154 -34.68 -36.50 23.31
CA ALA A 154 -34.69 -35.34 24.22
C ALA A 154 -34.15 -34.02 23.63
N TRP A 155 -33.57 -34.03 22.43
CA TRP A 155 -32.89 -32.87 21.84
C TRP A 155 -33.58 -32.32 20.59
N ARG A 156 -34.83 -32.74 20.31
CA ARG A 156 -35.69 -32.04 19.34
C ARG A 156 -36.28 -30.77 19.95
N LEU A 157 -35.42 -29.83 20.34
CA LEU A 157 -35.85 -28.44 20.48
C LEU A 157 -35.48 -27.73 19.18
N PRO A 158 -36.43 -27.08 18.49
CA PRO A 158 -36.05 -26.06 17.55
C PRO A 158 -35.43 -24.97 18.44
N LEU A 159 -34.10 -24.94 18.52
CA LEU A 159 -33.38 -23.71 18.84
C LEU A 159 -34.15 -22.59 18.14
N ARG A 160 -34.49 -21.51 18.85
CA ARG A 160 -35.30 -20.38 18.33
C ARG A 160 -34.53 -19.59 17.24
N PHE A 161 -33.94 -20.29 16.28
CA PHE A 161 -33.18 -19.83 15.12
C PHE A 161 -33.94 -18.98 14.10
N PRO A 162 -35.28 -18.97 13.96
CA PRO A 162 -35.92 -18.18 12.90
C PRO A 162 -35.70 -16.66 13.02
N ARG A 163 -35.21 -16.16 14.16
CA ARG A 163 -34.92 -14.73 14.37
C ARG A 163 -33.45 -14.34 14.14
N VAL A 164 -32.54 -15.32 14.14
CA VAL A 164 -31.10 -15.09 14.13
C VAL A 164 -30.58 -14.87 12.69
N VAL A 165 -31.21 -15.49 11.70
CA VAL A 165 -30.88 -15.32 10.27
C VAL A 165 -31.17 -13.90 9.76
N ARG A 166 -31.96 -13.09 10.48
CA ARG A 166 -32.27 -11.70 10.08
C ARG A 166 -31.19 -10.67 10.43
N ARG A 167 -30.08 -11.05 11.09
CA ARG A 167 -29.02 -10.13 11.53
C ARG A 167 -27.61 -10.68 11.29
N LEU A 168 -27.31 -11.12 10.07
CA LEU A 168 -25.93 -11.44 9.67
C LEU A 168 -25.03 -10.18 9.62
N ASP A 169 -25.61 -8.98 9.65
CA ASP A 169 -24.87 -7.71 9.64
C ASP A 169 -24.14 -7.39 10.97
N ASN A 170 -24.34 -8.19 12.04
CA ASN A 170 -23.65 -8.02 13.33
C ASN A 170 -23.27 -9.37 13.94
N VAL A 171 -22.03 -9.79 13.68
CA VAL A 171 -21.46 -11.07 14.13
C VAL A 171 -21.39 -11.17 15.65
N GLU A 172 -21.08 -10.08 16.37
CA GLU A 172 -21.04 -10.09 17.84
C GLU A 172 -22.44 -10.31 18.44
N GLY A 173 -23.45 -9.63 17.91
CA GLY A 173 -24.84 -9.81 18.33
C GLY A 173 -25.38 -11.21 17.99
N LEU A 174 -24.96 -11.77 16.85
CA LEU A 174 -25.25 -13.15 16.48
C LEU A 174 -24.64 -14.13 17.49
N LEU A 175 -23.35 -13.98 17.80
CA LEU A 175 -22.61 -14.85 18.71
C LEU A 175 -23.18 -14.81 20.14
N ALA A 176 -23.58 -13.65 20.63
CA ALA A 176 -24.25 -13.54 21.94
C ALA A 176 -25.55 -14.37 21.99
N ASN A 177 -26.40 -14.28 20.96
CA ASN A 177 -27.62 -15.08 20.88
C ASN A 177 -27.34 -16.59 20.76
N VAL A 178 -26.28 -16.95 20.03
CA VAL A 178 -25.84 -18.35 19.91
C VAL A 178 -25.39 -18.87 21.27
N VAL A 179 -24.58 -18.11 22.01
CA VAL A 179 -24.12 -18.49 23.35
C VAL A 179 -25.29 -18.68 24.32
N GLU A 180 -26.27 -17.78 24.33
CA GLU A 180 -27.47 -17.91 25.16
C GLU A 180 -28.28 -19.16 24.79
N GLY A 181 -28.56 -19.37 23.50
CA GLY A 181 -29.32 -20.54 23.04
C GLY A 181 -28.60 -21.87 23.30
N VAL A 182 -27.27 -21.88 23.20
CA VAL A 182 -26.43 -23.04 23.50
C VAL A 182 -26.37 -23.32 25.00
N ALA A 183 -26.30 -22.28 25.84
CA ALA A 183 -26.32 -22.43 27.29
C ALA A 183 -27.66 -23.01 27.79
N ASP A 184 -28.78 -22.53 27.23
CA ASP A 184 -30.12 -23.05 27.52
C ASP A 184 -30.27 -24.50 27.06
N ALA A 185 -29.82 -24.83 25.84
CA ALA A 185 -29.92 -26.18 25.29
C ALA A 185 -29.05 -27.20 26.04
N ALA A 186 -27.83 -26.81 26.42
CA ALA A 186 -26.92 -27.66 27.17
C ALA A 186 -27.23 -27.71 28.68
N GLY A 187 -28.12 -26.84 29.18
CA GLY A 187 -28.49 -26.76 30.59
C GLY A 187 -27.29 -26.42 31.48
N VAL A 188 -26.48 -25.45 31.07
CA VAL A 188 -25.24 -25.04 31.76
C VAL A 188 -25.31 -23.59 32.23
N THR A 189 -24.54 -23.28 33.27
CA THR A 189 -24.51 -21.92 33.83
C THR A 189 -23.48 -21.01 33.18
N ARG A 190 -22.50 -21.59 32.46
CA ARG A 190 -21.40 -20.87 31.81
C ARG A 190 -21.13 -21.46 30.44
N VAL A 191 -21.08 -20.60 29.43
CA VAL A 191 -20.66 -20.94 28.06
C VAL A 191 -19.85 -19.80 27.51
N GLY A 192 -18.84 -20.08 26.69
CA GLY A 192 -18.24 -19.06 25.87
C GLY A 192 -17.71 -19.60 24.55
N ILE A 193 -17.46 -18.68 23.63
CA ILE A 193 -16.99 -18.98 22.29
C ILE A 193 -15.71 -18.20 22.00
N PHE A 194 -14.69 -18.93 21.56
CA PHE A 194 -13.49 -18.39 20.95
C PHE A 194 -13.59 -18.56 19.44
N SER A 195 -13.23 -17.53 18.67
CA SER A 195 -13.19 -17.59 17.21
C SER A 195 -12.17 -16.63 16.63
N ARG A 196 -11.57 -16.99 15.50
CA ARG A 196 -10.84 -16.06 14.63
C ARG A 196 -11.79 -15.39 13.62
N ILE A 197 -11.41 -14.22 13.11
CA ILE A 197 -12.19 -13.49 12.09
C ILE A 197 -11.65 -13.85 10.70
N ARG A 198 -10.32 -13.83 10.53
CA ARG A 198 -9.65 -14.21 9.28
C ARG A 198 -8.61 -15.28 9.51
N SER A 199 -8.18 -15.89 8.40
CA SER A 199 -7.03 -16.78 8.44
C SER A 199 -5.76 -16.02 8.78
N GLY A 200 -4.98 -16.52 9.73
CA GLY A 200 -3.80 -15.84 10.29
C GLY A 200 -4.08 -14.95 11.50
N ASP A 201 -5.35 -14.67 11.83
CA ASP A 201 -5.70 -13.94 13.05
C ASP A 201 -5.60 -14.83 14.29
N ARG A 202 -5.39 -14.21 15.46
CA ARG A 202 -5.48 -14.89 16.74
C ARG A 202 -6.92 -15.28 17.07
N TYR A 203 -7.08 -16.42 17.74
CA TYR A 203 -8.35 -16.83 18.33
C TYR A 203 -8.56 -16.02 19.61
N CYS A 204 -9.60 -15.20 19.62
CA CYS A 204 -9.98 -14.38 20.77
C CYS A 204 -11.35 -14.80 21.28
N PHE A 205 -11.61 -14.51 22.55
CA PHE A 205 -12.95 -14.60 23.12
C PHE A 205 -13.89 -13.63 22.41
N ARG A 206 -15.07 -14.10 21.97
CA ARG A 206 -16.04 -13.27 21.22
C ARG A 206 -17.34 -13.04 21.98
N ALA A 207 -17.83 -14.04 22.70
CA ALA A 207 -19.05 -13.95 23.48
C ALA A 207 -19.03 -15.02 24.57
N GLY A 208 -19.73 -14.75 25.67
CA GLY A 208 -19.92 -15.74 26.72
C GLY A 208 -20.96 -15.32 27.76
N LEU A 209 -21.50 -16.31 28.44
CA LEU A 209 -22.47 -16.19 29.52
C LEU A 209 -21.78 -16.55 30.83
N ARG A 210 -21.80 -15.63 31.81
CA ARG A 210 -21.20 -15.81 33.15
C ARG A 210 -19.72 -16.27 33.11
N CYS A 211 -18.97 -15.75 32.14
CA CYS A 211 -17.52 -15.93 32.03
C CYS A 211 -16.78 -14.99 32.99
N LEU A 212 -15.56 -15.36 33.36
CA LEU A 212 -14.68 -14.53 34.19
C LEU A 212 -14.19 -13.31 33.39
N PRO A 213 -14.04 -12.11 33.99
CA PRO A 213 -13.54 -10.93 33.29
C PRO A 213 -12.22 -11.15 32.54
N GLU A 214 -11.33 -11.95 33.13
CA GLU A 214 -10.02 -12.31 32.60
C GLU A 214 -10.12 -13.12 31.29
N THR A 215 -11.26 -13.77 31.03
CA THR A 215 -11.49 -14.54 29.80
C THR A 215 -11.43 -13.67 28.54
N ASN A 216 -11.78 -12.37 28.65
CA ASN A 216 -11.76 -11.42 27.53
C ASN A 216 -10.34 -11.12 27.02
N GLU A 217 -9.32 -11.26 27.88
CA GLU A 217 -7.93 -10.93 27.55
C GLU A 217 -7.18 -12.12 26.92
N ILE A 218 -7.79 -13.31 26.93
CA ILE A 218 -7.17 -14.53 26.43
C ILE A 218 -7.15 -14.51 24.91
N GLN A 219 -5.96 -14.78 24.34
CA GLN A 219 -5.74 -14.91 22.91
C GLN A 219 -4.83 -16.10 22.61
N TYR A 220 -5.15 -16.85 21.56
CA TYR A 220 -4.33 -17.96 21.08
C TYR A 220 -3.88 -17.71 19.65
N ASP A 221 -2.61 -18.03 19.37
CA ASP A 221 -2.04 -18.02 18.03
C ASP A 221 -2.33 -19.36 17.31
N GLU A 222 -2.22 -19.41 15.98
CA GLU A 222 -2.32 -20.65 15.19
C GLU A 222 -1.22 -21.67 15.56
N ARG A 223 -0.11 -21.23 16.14
CA ARG A 223 0.96 -22.10 16.63
C ARG A 223 0.79 -22.54 18.08
N ASP A 224 -0.28 -22.12 18.76
CA ASP A 224 -0.51 -22.51 20.15
C ASP A 224 -0.71 -24.03 20.28
N PRO A 225 -0.10 -24.68 21.29
CA PRO A 225 -0.24 -26.13 21.47
C PRO A 225 -1.69 -26.62 21.58
N LEU A 226 -2.60 -25.83 22.15
CA LEU A 226 -4.03 -26.18 22.24
C LEU A 226 -4.70 -26.18 20.86
N VAL A 227 -4.41 -25.15 20.05
CA VAL A 227 -4.96 -25.03 18.69
C VAL A 227 -4.43 -26.16 17.81
N ARG A 228 -3.13 -26.43 17.85
CA ARG A 228 -2.50 -27.56 17.16
C ARG A 228 -3.04 -28.90 17.60
N TRP A 229 -3.35 -29.04 18.89
CA TRP A 229 -3.96 -30.25 19.40
C TRP A 229 -5.34 -30.47 18.77
N PHE A 230 -6.19 -29.43 18.69
CA PHE A 230 -7.48 -29.56 18.01
C PHE A 230 -7.31 -29.89 16.52
N GLU A 231 -6.43 -29.19 15.80
CA GLU A 231 -6.16 -29.48 14.37
C GLU A 231 -5.78 -30.95 14.11
N LEU A 232 -5.02 -31.56 15.03
CA LEU A 232 -4.55 -32.94 14.89
C LEU A 232 -5.60 -33.98 15.30
N HIS A 233 -6.44 -33.68 16.29
CA HIS A 233 -7.25 -34.69 16.97
C HIS A 233 -8.76 -34.57 16.71
N GLY A 234 -9.27 -33.39 16.39
CA GLY A 234 -10.66 -33.23 15.92
C GLY A 234 -11.79 -33.44 16.94
N HIS A 235 -11.51 -33.86 18.18
CA HIS A 235 -12.53 -34.25 19.15
C HIS A 235 -12.64 -33.30 20.36
N LEU A 236 -13.77 -33.37 21.06
CA LEU A 236 -14.01 -32.59 22.27
C LEU A 236 -13.10 -33.01 23.42
N VAL A 237 -12.87 -32.08 24.34
CA VAL A 237 -12.11 -32.30 25.57
C VAL A 237 -13.08 -32.20 26.74
N SER A 238 -13.16 -33.23 27.57
CA SER A 238 -14.00 -33.24 28.76
C SER A 238 -13.19 -33.60 30.00
N ARG A 239 -13.44 -32.91 31.11
CA ARG A 239 -12.71 -33.10 32.38
C ARG A 239 -12.81 -34.54 32.90
N THR A 240 -13.98 -35.17 32.77
CA THR A 240 -14.18 -36.58 33.11
C THR A 240 -13.43 -37.54 32.19
N ASN A 241 -13.24 -37.15 30.92
CA ASN A 241 -12.61 -38.01 29.92
C ASN A 241 -11.11 -37.76 29.73
N LEU A 242 -10.49 -36.82 30.46
CA LEU A 242 -9.04 -36.57 30.40
C LEU A 242 -8.20 -37.82 30.70
N ALA A 243 -8.71 -38.73 31.54
CA ALA A 243 -8.03 -39.98 31.89
C ALA A 243 -7.92 -40.95 30.70
N HIS A 244 -8.82 -40.84 29.71
CA HIS A 244 -8.85 -41.69 28.52
C HIS A 244 -7.90 -41.23 27.41
N ILE A 245 -7.28 -40.05 27.54
CA ILE A 245 -6.32 -39.55 26.56
C ILE A 245 -5.01 -40.32 26.71
N VAL A 246 -4.62 -41.06 25.67
CA VAL A 246 -3.50 -42.02 25.68
C VAL A 246 -2.15 -41.35 25.96
N SER A 247 -1.97 -40.11 25.51
CA SER A 247 -0.71 -39.37 25.67
C SER A 247 -0.64 -38.66 27.02
N GLN A 248 0.25 -39.13 27.92
CA GLN A 248 0.47 -38.51 29.22
C GLN A 248 0.99 -37.06 29.12
N SER A 249 1.71 -36.69 28.05
CA SER A 249 2.24 -35.33 27.86
C SER A 249 1.18 -34.30 27.44
N GLN A 250 0.04 -34.75 26.88
CA GLN A 250 -1.04 -33.86 26.44
C GLN A 250 -2.07 -33.56 27.53
N ARG A 251 -2.19 -34.43 28.56
CA ARG A 251 -3.17 -34.25 29.64
C ARG A 251 -2.97 -32.94 30.44
N PRO A 252 -1.75 -32.52 30.80
CA PRO A 252 -1.54 -31.26 31.52
C PRO A 252 -1.95 -30.04 30.70
N LEU A 253 -1.67 -30.04 29.39
CA LEU A 253 -2.07 -28.98 28.46
C LEU A 253 -3.60 -28.81 28.45
N LEU A 254 -4.33 -29.91 28.23
CA LEU A 254 -5.79 -29.89 28.12
C LEU A 254 -6.47 -29.60 29.46
N ARG A 255 -5.92 -30.11 30.57
CA ARG A 255 -6.37 -29.77 31.92
C ARG A 255 -6.19 -28.28 32.19
N ARG A 256 -5.03 -27.72 31.84
CA ARG A 256 -4.76 -26.28 31.96
C ARG A 256 -5.73 -25.45 31.12
N ALA A 257 -6.07 -25.88 29.91
CA ALA A 257 -7.07 -25.20 29.08
C ALA A 257 -8.46 -25.21 29.73
N LEU A 258 -8.91 -26.37 30.23
CA LEU A 258 -10.17 -26.50 30.97
C LEU A 258 -10.20 -25.63 32.23
N ASP A 259 -9.10 -25.58 33.00
CA ASP A 259 -8.98 -24.75 34.20
C ASP A 259 -8.99 -23.26 33.85
N THR A 260 -8.27 -22.86 32.80
CA THR A 260 -8.18 -21.47 32.33
C THR A 260 -9.55 -20.92 31.93
N PHE A 261 -10.37 -21.71 31.24
CA PHE A 261 -11.73 -21.32 30.86
C PHE A 261 -12.75 -21.52 31.99
N GLY A 262 -12.37 -22.21 33.07
CA GLY A 262 -13.29 -22.71 34.09
C GLY A 262 -14.39 -23.58 33.49
N ALA A 263 -13.98 -24.48 32.60
CA ALA A 263 -14.83 -25.35 31.79
C ALA A 263 -14.73 -26.82 32.23
N GLU A 264 -15.83 -27.53 32.00
CA GLU A 264 -15.98 -28.98 32.11
C GLU A 264 -15.82 -29.65 30.74
N VAL A 265 -16.26 -28.98 29.67
CA VAL A 265 -16.18 -29.48 28.29
C VAL A 265 -15.72 -28.35 27.36
N ILE A 266 -14.82 -28.66 26.44
CA ILE A 266 -14.44 -27.80 25.32
C ILE A 266 -14.72 -28.57 24.03
N VAL A 267 -15.48 -27.96 23.12
CA VAL A 267 -15.87 -28.55 21.85
C VAL A 267 -15.30 -27.69 20.71
N PRO A 268 -14.39 -28.23 19.87
CA PRO A 268 -13.86 -27.49 18.73
C PRO A 268 -14.93 -27.24 17.66
N LEU A 269 -14.81 -26.11 16.96
CA LEU A 269 -15.66 -25.70 15.84
C LEU A 269 -14.85 -25.79 14.54
N TYR A 270 -15.36 -26.55 13.57
CA TYR A 270 -14.68 -26.77 12.29
C TYR A 270 -15.50 -26.26 11.12
N ALA A 271 -14.82 -25.63 10.17
CA ALA A 271 -15.36 -25.32 8.85
C ALA A 271 -14.33 -25.70 7.78
N ARG A 272 -14.77 -26.40 6.74
CA ARG A 272 -13.92 -26.84 5.61
C ARG A 272 -12.62 -27.55 6.04
N GLY A 273 -12.68 -28.33 7.13
CA GLY A 273 -11.52 -29.07 7.67
C GLY A 273 -10.51 -28.22 8.45
N GLN A 274 -10.81 -26.95 8.73
CA GLN A 274 -10.00 -26.08 9.58
C GLN A 274 -10.75 -25.71 10.85
N ILE A 275 -10.01 -25.56 11.96
CA ILE A 275 -10.59 -24.99 13.18
C ILE A 275 -10.88 -23.51 12.98
N ILE A 276 -12.11 -23.11 13.25
CA ILE A 276 -12.54 -21.69 13.23
C ILE A 276 -12.69 -21.14 14.64
N GLY A 277 -12.82 -22.01 15.64
CA GLY A 277 -12.99 -21.64 17.02
C GLY A 277 -13.25 -22.84 17.92
N TRP A 278 -13.69 -22.58 19.16
CA TRP A 278 -14.21 -23.61 20.06
C TRP A 278 -15.25 -23.01 21.00
N LEU A 279 -16.17 -23.87 21.44
CA LEU A 279 -17.08 -23.60 22.55
C LEU A 279 -16.52 -24.21 23.82
N PHE A 280 -16.69 -23.54 24.94
CA PHE A 280 -16.46 -24.15 26.25
C PHE A 280 -17.73 -24.06 27.09
N PHE A 281 -17.93 -25.10 27.90
CA PHE A 281 -19.11 -25.29 28.73
C PHE A 281 -18.64 -25.51 30.17
N GLY A 282 -19.21 -24.74 31.11
CA GLY A 282 -19.02 -24.95 32.53
C GLY A 282 -19.92 -26.05 33.08
N HIS A 283 -20.15 -26.03 34.40
CA HIS A 283 -20.99 -27.03 35.06
C HIS A 283 -22.44 -26.97 34.59
N ARG A 284 -23.06 -28.16 34.52
CA ARG A 284 -24.50 -28.31 34.38
C ARG A 284 -25.21 -27.63 35.54
N VAL A 285 -26.37 -27.03 35.26
CA VAL A 285 -27.24 -26.42 36.28
C VAL A 285 -27.66 -27.43 37.34
N THR A 286 -27.72 -28.71 36.98
CA THR A 286 -28.03 -29.83 37.89
C THR A 286 -26.89 -30.18 38.85
N GLY A 287 -25.66 -29.72 38.62
CA GLY A 287 -24.46 -30.09 39.37
C GLY A 287 -23.90 -31.49 39.07
N LEU A 288 -24.55 -32.26 38.20
CA LEU A 288 -24.06 -33.57 37.75
C LEU A 288 -23.01 -33.43 36.62
N PRO A 289 -22.07 -34.39 36.48
CA PRO A 289 -21.15 -34.43 35.36
C PRO A 289 -21.88 -34.67 34.03
N PHE A 290 -21.22 -34.37 32.91
CA PHE A 290 -21.74 -34.70 31.58
C PHE A 290 -21.66 -36.19 31.31
N GLU A 291 -22.76 -36.78 30.85
CA GLU A 291 -22.81 -38.17 30.38
C GLU A 291 -22.39 -38.26 28.91
N TYR A 292 -22.13 -39.48 28.43
CA TYR A 292 -21.72 -39.71 27.03
C TYR A 292 -22.74 -39.19 26.00
N SER A 293 -24.03 -39.36 26.29
CA SER A 293 -25.13 -38.84 25.47
C SER A 293 -25.16 -37.31 25.43
N ASP A 294 -24.83 -36.63 26.53
CA ASP A 294 -24.71 -35.18 26.57
C ASP A 294 -23.55 -34.70 25.68
N LEU A 295 -22.41 -35.42 25.72
CA LEU A 295 -21.22 -35.10 24.93
C LEU A 295 -21.46 -35.24 23.41
N GLU A 296 -22.13 -36.32 22.97
CA GLU A 296 -22.52 -36.49 21.56
C GLU A 296 -23.40 -35.34 21.08
N ALA A 297 -24.32 -34.90 21.92
CA ALA A 297 -25.28 -33.89 21.56
C ALA A 297 -24.68 -32.47 21.64
N LEU A 298 -23.70 -32.22 22.51
CA LEU A 298 -22.84 -31.03 22.45
C LEU A 298 -22.02 -30.96 21.15
N MET A 299 -21.51 -32.08 20.63
CA MET A 299 -20.87 -32.12 19.32
C MET A 299 -21.84 -31.77 18.19
N ALA A 300 -23.06 -32.32 18.20
CA ALA A 300 -24.08 -31.99 17.22
C ALA A 300 -24.47 -30.50 17.26
N LEU A 301 -24.54 -29.89 18.45
CA LEU A 301 -24.73 -28.45 18.61
C LEU A 301 -23.55 -27.66 18.04
N ALA A 302 -22.31 -28.09 18.33
CA ALA A 302 -21.11 -27.43 17.82
C ALA A 302 -21.03 -27.45 16.29
N GLU A 303 -21.50 -28.50 15.62
CA GLU A 303 -21.58 -28.56 14.15
C GLU A 303 -22.53 -27.49 13.58
N HIS A 304 -23.70 -27.32 14.20
CA HIS A 304 -24.65 -26.26 13.82
C HIS A 304 -24.06 -24.86 14.07
N VAL A 305 -23.41 -24.66 15.22
CA VAL A 305 -22.74 -23.40 15.55
C VAL A 305 -21.61 -23.11 14.57
N SER A 306 -20.83 -24.12 14.19
CA SER A 306 -19.74 -23.99 13.22
C SER A 306 -20.26 -23.48 11.87
N THR A 307 -21.38 -24.03 11.39
CA THR A 307 -22.01 -23.61 10.13
C THR A 307 -22.51 -22.16 10.19
N VAL A 308 -23.15 -21.77 11.29
CA VAL A 308 -23.66 -20.39 11.48
C VAL A 308 -22.51 -19.40 11.53
N LEU A 309 -21.45 -19.74 12.27
CA LEU A 309 -20.25 -18.92 12.40
C LEU A 309 -19.53 -18.78 11.07
N GLU A 310 -19.38 -19.86 10.30
CA GLU A 310 -18.79 -19.80 8.96
C GLU A 310 -19.57 -18.85 8.05
N ASN A 311 -20.91 -18.98 7.98
CA ASN A 311 -21.74 -18.12 7.15
C ASN A 311 -21.66 -16.64 7.55
N ALA A 312 -21.59 -16.35 8.85
CA ALA A 312 -21.46 -15.00 9.37
C ALA A 312 -20.10 -14.38 9.00
N LEU A 313 -19.01 -15.13 9.19
CA LEU A 313 -17.67 -14.68 8.84
C LEU A 313 -17.51 -14.46 7.32
N LEU A 314 -18.08 -15.35 6.49
CA LEU A 314 -18.08 -15.19 5.04
C LEU A 314 -18.86 -13.95 4.61
N TYR A 315 -20.02 -13.68 5.23
CA TYR A 315 -20.81 -12.50 4.92
C TYR A 315 -20.09 -11.21 5.32
N GLU A 316 -19.41 -11.19 6.46
CA GLU A 316 -18.60 -10.06 6.90
C GLU A 316 -17.44 -9.79 5.92
N ASP A 317 -16.73 -10.84 5.47
CA ASP A 317 -15.63 -10.70 4.51
C ASP A 317 -16.12 -10.14 3.16
N VAL A 318 -17.24 -10.66 2.63
CA VAL A 318 -17.86 -10.12 1.40
C VAL A 318 -18.27 -8.66 1.58
N THR A 319 -18.86 -8.31 2.73
CA THR A 319 -19.30 -6.94 3.03
C THR A 319 -18.11 -5.99 3.12
N LEU A 320 -17.02 -6.42 3.76
CA LEU A 320 -15.79 -5.66 3.85
C LEU A 320 -15.14 -5.47 2.49
N GLN A 321 -14.99 -6.53 1.70
CA GLN A 321 -14.43 -6.45 0.35
C GLN A 321 -15.23 -5.49 -0.53
N LYS A 322 -16.57 -5.56 -0.45
CA LYS A 322 -17.46 -4.62 -1.13
C LYS A 322 -17.23 -3.18 -0.68
N THR A 323 -17.19 -2.94 0.63
CA THR A 323 -16.97 -1.60 1.22
C THR A 323 -15.61 -1.03 0.82
N LEU A 324 -14.56 -1.87 0.84
CA LEU A 324 -13.21 -1.50 0.42
C LEU A 324 -13.20 -1.14 -1.07
N ALA A 325 -13.76 -1.98 -1.93
CA ALA A 325 -13.85 -1.72 -3.37
C ALA A 325 -14.61 -0.42 -3.68
N GLU A 326 -15.75 -0.19 -3.03
CA GLU A 326 -16.52 1.06 -3.18
C GLU A 326 -15.73 2.28 -2.70
N THR A 327 -15.00 2.16 -1.59
CA THR A 327 -14.17 3.25 -1.04
C THR A 327 -13.02 3.59 -1.98
N LEU A 328 -12.35 2.58 -2.54
CA LEU A 328 -11.29 2.76 -3.53
C LEU A 328 -11.84 3.44 -4.81
N LEU A 329 -12.97 2.98 -5.33
CA LEU A 329 -13.59 3.60 -6.52
C LEU A 329 -14.01 5.05 -6.29
N LYS A 330 -14.36 5.41 -5.04
CA LYS A 330 -14.69 6.80 -4.65
C LYS A 330 -13.46 7.69 -4.49
N SER A 331 -12.28 7.12 -4.17
CA SER A 331 -11.04 7.88 -3.91
C SER A 331 -10.10 7.98 -5.11
N ILE A 332 -10.27 7.14 -6.13
CA ILE A 332 -9.47 7.18 -7.37
C ILE A 332 -9.65 8.56 -8.06
N PRO A 333 -8.58 9.30 -8.40
CA PRO A 333 -8.69 10.67 -8.92
C PRO A 333 -9.44 10.81 -10.26
N PRO A 334 -9.28 9.92 -11.26
CA PRO A 334 -10.10 9.95 -12.46
C PRO A 334 -11.61 9.83 -12.19
N GLY A 335 -12.40 10.53 -13.01
CA GLY A 335 -13.84 10.36 -13.06
C GLY A 335 -14.20 8.99 -13.66
N ILE A 336 -15.02 8.21 -12.97
CA ILE A 336 -15.47 6.89 -13.43
C ILE A 336 -16.98 6.92 -13.61
N VAL A 337 -17.42 6.55 -14.80
CA VAL A 337 -18.83 6.36 -15.16
C VAL A 337 -19.00 4.97 -15.76
N ALA A 338 -19.94 4.16 -15.24
CA ALA A 338 -20.25 2.87 -15.84
C ALA A 338 -21.73 2.76 -16.19
N ILE A 339 -22.00 2.18 -17.36
CA ILE A 339 -23.33 1.88 -17.87
C ILE A 339 -23.55 0.37 -17.93
N ASP A 340 -24.81 -0.06 -17.77
CA ASP A 340 -25.22 -1.45 -18.01
C ASP A 340 -25.47 -1.75 -19.50
N GLU A 341 -25.88 -2.99 -19.80
CA GLU A 341 -26.25 -3.47 -21.14
C GLU A 341 -27.37 -2.65 -21.82
N ASN A 342 -28.19 -1.94 -21.04
CA ASN A 342 -29.27 -1.09 -21.56
C ASN A 342 -28.84 0.38 -21.73
N GLY A 343 -27.55 0.68 -21.50
CA GLY A 343 -27.04 2.05 -21.53
C GLY A 343 -27.43 2.90 -20.32
N THR A 344 -27.86 2.29 -19.22
CA THR A 344 -28.25 2.99 -17.99
C THR A 344 -27.04 3.15 -17.07
N ILE A 345 -26.81 4.36 -16.56
CA ILE A 345 -25.70 4.67 -15.65
C ILE A 345 -25.93 3.96 -14.31
N ARG A 346 -25.06 3.01 -13.99
CA ARG A 346 -25.06 2.28 -12.71
C ARG A 346 -23.98 2.76 -11.75
N TRP A 347 -22.91 3.35 -12.30
CA TRP A 347 -21.82 3.85 -11.48
C TRP A 347 -21.39 5.25 -11.88
N PHE A 348 -21.12 6.07 -10.87
CA PHE A 348 -20.74 7.47 -11.01
C PHE A 348 -19.98 7.91 -9.75
N ASN A 349 -18.65 8.05 -9.85
CA ASN A 349 -17.82 8.38 -8.68
C ASN A 349 -17.77 9.91 -8.39
N PRO A 350 -17.36 10.34 -7.18
CA PRO A 350 -17.32 11.76 -6.82
C PRO A 350 -16.41 12.64 -7.72
N PRO A 351 -15.26 12.15 -8.21
CA PRO A 351 -14.50 12.89 -9.22
C PRO A 351 -15.26 13.13 -10.53
N ALA A 352 -16.08 12.17 -10.99
CA ALA A 352 -16.93 12.39 -12.16
C ALA A 352 -17.94 13.53 -11.94
N GLU A 353 -18.49 13.67 -10.73
CA GLU A 353 -19.35 14.82 -10.36
C GLU A 353 -18.60 16.14 -10.50
N SER A 354 -17.37 16.20 -9.99
CA SER A 354 -16.55 17.42 -10.01
C SER A 354 -16.09 17.82 -11.41
N ILE A 355 -15.76 16.83 -12.25
CA ILE A 355 -15.26 17.04 -13.62
C ILE A 355 -16.39 17.41 -14.58
N LEU A 356 -17.51 16.67 -14.51
CA LEU A 356 -18.66 16.84 -15.42
C LEU A 356 -19.68 17.88 -14.91
N GLY A 357 -19.62 18.27 -13.64
CA GLY A 357 -20.57 19.20 -13.03
C GLY A 357 -22.00 18.66 -13.01
N VAL A 358 -22.16 17.35 -12.80
CA VAL A 358 -23.46 16.65 -12.74
C VAL A 358 -23.55 15.93 -11.40
N LYS A 359 -24.63 16.18 -10.65
CA LYS A 359 -24.86 15.51 -9.36
C LYS A 359 -25.16 14.02 -9.57
N PRO A 360 -24.71 13.13 -8.67
CA PRO A 360 -25.02 11.70 -8.75
C PRO A 360 -26.53 11.40 -8.79
N SER A 361 -27.36 12.22 -8.13
CA SER A 361 -28.84 12.09 -8.16
C SER A 361 -29.45 12.26 -9.54
N ASP A 362 -28.79 13.04 -10.39
CA ASP A 362 -29.27 13.40 -11.72
C ASP A 362 -28.69 12.48 -12.80
N ALA A 363 -27.61 11.76 -12.49
CA ALA A 363 -26.92 10.83 -13.38
C ALA A 363 -27.27 9.35 -13.10
N LEU A 364 -27.32 8.91 -11.84
CA LEU A 364 -27.54 7.51 -11.50
C LEU A 364 -28.94 7.03 -11.92
N ASN A 365 -29.01 5.81 -12.44
CA ASN A 365 -30.22 5.18 -12.97
C ASN A 365 -30.90 5.97 -14.11
N ARG A 366 -30.15 6.85 -14.78
CA ARG A 366 -30.57 7.55 -16.00
C ARG A 366 -29.81 6.97 -17.20
N PRO A 367 -30.36 7.12 -18.42
CA PRO A 367 -29.64 6.71 -19.62
C PRO A 367 -28.39 7.58 -19.82
N ALA A 368 -27.39 7.05 -20.52
CA ALA A 368 -26.11 7.73 -20.79
C ALA A 368 -26.29 9.13 -21.41
N GLU A 369 -27.39 9.38 -22.12
CA GLU A 369 -27.74 10.68 -22.72
C GLU A 369 -28.02 11.79 -21.70
N ALA A 370 -28.16 11.46 -20.41
CA ALA A 370 -28.20 12.46 -19.34
C ALA A 370 -26.85 13.19 -19.13
N LEU A 371 -25.76 12.61 -19.64
CA LEU A 371 -24.42 13.19 -19.61
C LEU A 371 -24.13 14.00 -20.89
N GLU A 372 -22.92 14.54 -20.97
CA GLU A 372 -22.46 15.25 -22.16
C GLU A 372 -22.50 14.34 -23.41
N ARG A 373 -22.87 14.92 -24.55
CA ARG A 373 -23.20 14.20 -25.78
C ARG A 373 -22.05 13.35 -26.33
N LYS A 374 -20.81 13.84 -26.29
CA LYS A 374 -19.63 13.07 -26.75
C LYS A 374 -19.34 11.91 -25.81
N LEU A 375 -19.41 12.11 -24.50
CA LEU A 375 -19.25 11.04 -23.51
C LEU A 375 -20.31 9.94 -23.68
N ALA A 376 -21.58 10.32 -23.82
CA ALA A 376 -22.68 9.39 -24.06
C ALA A 376 -22.48 8.60 -25.37
N ALA A 377 -22.07 9.28 -26.44
CA ALA A 377 -21.79 8.65 -27.72
C ALA A 377 -20.63 7.64 -27.63
N MET A 378 -19.54 7.98 -26.92
CA MET A 378 -18.43 7.05 -26.71
C MET A 378 -18.82 5.81 -25.91
N LEU A 379 -19.62 5.99 -24.85
CA LEU A 379 -20.12 4.87 -24.06
C LEU A 379 -21.00 3.93 -24.89
N ARG A 380 -21.89 4.47 -25.73
CA ARG A 380 -22.72 3.71 -26.68
C ARG A 380 -21.88 2.99 -27.74
N GLU A 381 -20.95 3.72 -28.37
CA GLU A 381 -20.01 3.18 -29.36
C GLU A 381 -19.26 1.98 -28.79
N THR A 382 -18.77 2.06 -27.54
CA THR A 382 -18.05 0.97 -26.87
C THR A 382 -18.93 -0.20 -26.46
N LEU A 383 -20.21 0.05 -26.18
CA LEU A 383 -21.17 -1.02 -25.87
C LEU A 383 -21.49 -1.85 -27.13
N ASP A 384 -21.66 -1.18 -28.27
CA ASP A 384 -22.01 -1.79 -29.56
C ASP A 384 -20.78 -2.35 -30.31
N ALA A 385 -19.59 -1.79 -30.08
CA ALA A 385 -18.37 -2.19 -30.77
C ALA A 385 -17.75 -3.49 -30.24
N ARG A 386 -17.09 -4.24 -31.13
CA ARG A 386 -16.24 -5.39 -30.75
C ARG A 386 -14.84 -4.99 -30.26
N THR A 387 -14.45 -3.73 -30.45
CA THR A 387 -13.12 -3.18 -30.13
C THR A 387 -13.27 -1.86 -29.37
N ASN A 388 -12.38 -1.61 -28.40
CA ASN A 388 -12.40 -0.38 -27.62
C ASN A 388 -11.93 0.81 -28.47
N PRO A 389 -12.68 1.93 -28.51
CA PRO A 389 -12.26 3.13 -29.23
C PRO A 389 -11.05 3.79 -28.56
N PRO A 390 -10.23 4.53 -29.32
CA PRO A 390 -9.09 5.26 -28.76
C PRO A 390 -9.55 6.38 -27.81
N ALA A 391 -8.64 6.81 -26.92
CA ALA A 391 -8.85 7.95 -26.06
C ALA A 391 -9.22 9.20 -26.89
N ARG A 392 -10.23 9.95 -26.46
CA ARG A 392 -10.62 11.21 -27.09
C ARG A 392 -10.50 12.35 -26.09
N GLN A 393 -9.93 13.46 -26.53
CA GLN A 393 -9.79 14.67 -25.74
C GLN A 393 -10.72 15.76 -26.25
N TRP A 394 -11.38 16.49 -25.34
CA TRP A 394 -12.14 17.69 -25.68
C TRP A 394 -12.27 18.62 -24.48
N ILE A 395 -12.71 19.86 -24.75
CA ILE A 395 -13.11 20.79 -23.70
C ILE A 395 -14.59 20.58 -23.41
N ASP A 396 -14.91 20.23 -22.17
CA ASP A 396 -16.29 20.07 -21.75
C ASP A 396 -17.04 21.42 -21.86
N PRO A 397 -18.18 21.48 -22.58
CA PRO A 397 -18.87 22.74 -22.82
C PRO A 397 -19.50 23.34 -21.56
N LYS A 398 -19.78 22.53 -20.53
CA LYS A 398 -20.46 22.95 -19.30
C LYS A 398 -19.46 23.43 -18.26
N THR A 399 -18.39 22.68 -18.04
CA THR A 399 -17.38 23.00 -17.02
C THR A 399 -16.17 23.75 -17.57
N ARG A 400 -16.02 23.83 -18.91
CA ARG A 400 -14.85 24.39 -19.62
C ARG A 400 -13.52 23.72 -19.24
N ARG A 401 -13.58 22.51 -18.72
CA ARG A 401 -12.39 21.72 -18.37
C ARG A 401 -11.90 20.93 -19.57
N SER A 402 -10.59 20.78 -19.69
CA SER A 402 -10.00 19.88 -20.68
C SER A 402 -10.05 18.46 -20.14
N VAL A 403 -10.73 17.57 -20.86
CA VAL A 403 -10.94 16.18 -20.42
C VAL A 403 -10.42 15.21 -21.47
N SER A 404 -9.78 14.14 -21.00
CA SER A 404 -9.43 12.96 -21.80
C SER A 404 -10.26 11.78 -21.32
N VAL A 405 -11.01 11.17 -22.24
CA VAL A 405 -11.90 10.06 -21.92
C VAL A 405 -11.48 8.81 -22.67
N GLU A 406 -11.33 7.74 -21.89
CA GLU A 406 -11.14 6.39 -22.36
C GLU A 406 -12.34 5.55 -22.00
N THR A 407 -12.78 4.67 -22.90
CA THR A 407 -13.88 3.76 -22.63
C THR A 407 -13.48 2.33 -22.86
N ARG A 408 -13.97 1.43 -22.01
CA ARG A 408 -13.74 -0.01 -22.13
C ARG A 408 -15.04 -0.76 -21.91
N ARG A 409 -15.20 -1.85 -22.65
CA ARG A 409 -16.32 -2.77 -22.46
C ARG A 409 -16.12 -3.59 -21.19
N LEU A 410 -17.17 -3.73 -20.39
CA LEU A 410 -17.21 -4.64 -19.24
C LEU A 410 -17.77 -5.98 -19.70
N VAL A 411 -17.00 -7.05 -19.50
CA VAL A 411 -17.37 -8.42 -19.85
C VAL A 411 -17.15 -9.35 -18.67
N ASP A 412 -18.08 -10.29 -18.46
CA ASP A 412 -17.94 -11.40 -17.53
C ASP A 412 -18.19 -12.71 -18.29
N GLN A 413 -17.20 -13.60 -18.31
CA GLN A 413 -17.25 -14.89 -19.00
C GLN A 413 -17.84 -14.83 -20.44
N ASN A 414 -17.40 -13.86 -21.24
CA ASN A 414 -17.89 -13.55 -22.61
C ASN A 414 -19.31 -12.94 -22.72
N THR A 415 -19.99 -12.69 -21.61
CA THR A 415 -21.25 -11.95 -21.55
C THR A 415 -20.98 -10.45 -21.34
N PRO A 416 -21.52 -9.55 -22.18
CA PRO A 416 -21.37 -8.12 -21.97
C PRO A 416 -22.18 -7.66 -20.75
N LEU A 417 -21.49 -7.09 -19.76
CA LEU A 417 -22.13 -6.47 -18.60
C LEU A 417 -22.44 -4.99 -18.82
N GLY A 418 -21.72 -4.34 -19.75
CA GLY A 418 -21.89 -2.92 -20.04
C GLY A 418 -20.61 -2.26 -20.55
N ALA A 419 -20.43 -0.98 -20.25
CA ALA A 419 -19.22 -0.22 -20.59
C ALA A 419 -18.84 0.75 -19.46
N VAL A 420 -17.54 1.03 -19.33
CA VAL A 420 -16.99 1.98 -18.36
C VAL A 420 -16.23 3.07 -19.10
N ALA A 421 -16.43 4.32 -18.68
CA ALA A 421 -15.64 5.49 -19.07
C ALA A 421 -14.75 5.91 -17.90
N VAL A 422 -13.48 6.18 -18.22
CA VAL A 422 -12.50 6.79 -17.32
C VAL A 422 -12.17 8.18 -17.88
N ILE A 423 -12.34 9.20 -17.05
CA ILE A 423 -12.30 10.61 -17.40
C ILE A 423 -11.14 11.25 -16.64
N HIS A 424 -10.12 11.71 -17.36
CA HIS A 424 -8.99 12.42 -16.80
C HIS A 424 -9.18 13.93 -16.99
N ASP A 425 -9.01 14.70 -15.93
CA ASP A 425 -9.02 16.16 -15.97
C ASP A 425 -7.60 16.66 -16.29
N LEU A 426 -7.42 17.17 -17.50
CA LEU A 426 -6.14 17.69 -18.00
C LEU A 426 -6.01 19.21 -17.82
N THR A 427 -7.00 19.85 -17.20
CA THR A 427 -7.05 21.33 -17.10
C THR A 427 -5.81 21.89 -16.41
N VAL A 428 -5.39 21.28 -15.29
CA VAL A 428 -4.22 21.75 -14.53
C VAL A 428 -2.92 21.56 -15.33
N GLU A 429 -2.79 20.46 -16.05
CA GLU A 429 -1.61 20.15 -16.86
C GLU A 429 -1.49 21.10 -18.06
N GLU A 430 -2.62 21.39 -18.73
CA GLU A 430 -2.66 22.38 -19.81
C GLU A 430 -2.40 23.80 -19.33
N ASP A 431 -2.99 24.22 -18.20
CA ASP A 431 -2.75 25.53 -17.61
C ASP A 431 -1.28 25.71 -17.18
N LEU A 432 -0.68 24.67 -16.60
CA LEU A 432 0.74 24.68 -16.23
C LEU A 432 1.61 24.78 -17.46
N ARG A 433 1.33 23.99 -18.50
CA ARG A 433 2.05 24.04 -19.77
C ARG A 433 1.95 25.42 -20.41
N GLN A 434 0.76 26.02 -20.46
CA GLN A 434 0.57 27.37 -21.00
C GLN A 434 1.33 28.43 -20.18
N LYS A 435 1.30 28.35 -18.85
CA LYS A 435 2.07 29.27 -17.99
C LYS A 435 3.56 29.11 -18.20
N GLN A 436 4.05 27.89 -18.35
CA GLN A 436 5.45 27.62 -18.61
C GLN A 436 5.87 28.16 -19.99
N ASP A 437 5.05 27.95 -21.02
CA ASP A 437 5.26 28.56 -22.34
C ASP A 437 5.32 30.08 -22.27
N LEU A 438 4.51 30.73 -21.43
CA LEU A 438 4.55 32.19 -21.22
C LEU A 438 5.82 32.66 -20.50
N VAL A 439 6.28 31.92 -19.49
CA VAL A 439 7.53 32.23 -18.77
C VAL A 439 8.75 32.06 -19.68
N ASP A 440 8.80 30.96 -20.44
CA ASP A 440 9.88 30.70 -21.40
C ASP A 440 9.90 31.78 -22.50
N ARG A 441 8.73 32.21 -22.98
CA ARG A 441 8.61 33.35 -23.89
C ARG A 441 9.15 34.63 -23.26
N ALA A 442 8.76 34.96 -22.03
CA ALA A 442 9.18 36.18 -21.36
C ALA A 442 10.69 36.23 -21.08
N ALA A 443 11.28 35.12 -20.62
CA ALA A 443 12.72 34.99 -20.42
C ALA A 443 13.47 35.21 -21.75
N PHE A 444 13.00 34.57 -22.82
CA PHE A 444 13.55 34.74 -24.17
C PHE A 444 13.47 36.20 -24.67
N TRP A 445 12.33 36.88 -24.48
CA TRP A 445 12.17 38.30 -24.86
C TRP A 445 13.08 39.24 -24.08
N THR A 446 13.36 38.91 -22.82
CA THR A 446 14.25 39.70 -21.96
C THR A 446 15.70 39.65 -22.48
N ASP A 447 16.18 38.46 -22.85
CA ASP A 447 17.50 38.27 -23.47
C ASP A 447 17.60 38.92 -24.85
N LEU A 448 16.51 38.85 -25.62
CA LEU A 448 16.40 39.50 -26.93
C LEU A 448 16.51 41.03 -26.82
N ALA A 449 15.78 41.65 -25.88
CA ALA A 449 15.72 43.11 -25.71
C ALA A 449 17.07 43.74 -25.31
N ALA A 450 17.82 43.09 -24.42
CA ALA A 450 19.15 43.55 -24.00
C ALA A 450 20.14 43.55 -25.17
N SER A 451 20.15 42.48 -25.97
CA SER A 451 21.05 42.31 -27.11
C SER A 451 20.68 43.24 -28.28
N MET A 452 19.38 43.40 -28.56
CA MET A 452 18.85 44.31 -29.59
C MET A 452 19.22 45.77 -29.35
N SER A 453 19.21 46.21 -28.09
CA SER A 453 19.53 47.60 -27.74
C SER A 453 20.94 47.98 -28.19
N HIS A 454 21.88 47.04 -28.18
CA HIS A 454 23.24 47.25 -28.68
C HIS A 454 23.29 47.21 -30.21
N GLU A 455 22.60 46.26 -30.85
CA GLU A 455 22.61 46.12 -32.32
C GLU A 455 21.89 47.25 -33.06
N ILE A 456 20.85 47.85 -32.49
CA ILE A 456 20.16 49.03 -33.05
C ILE A 456 20.99 50.30 -32.81
N ARG A 457 21.67 50.41 -31.66
CA ARG A 457 22.51 51.58 -31.34
C ARG A 457 23.67 51.72 -32.31
N ASN A 458 24.25 50.62 -32.80
CA ASN A 458 25.39 50.63 -33.72
C ASN A 458 25.14 51.36 -35.06
N PRO A 459 24.15 50.99 -35.90
CA PRO A 459 23.82 51.70 -37.12
C PRO A 459 23.39 53.14 -36.84
N LEU A 460 22.66 53.39 -35.75
CA LEU A 460 22.25 54.75 -35.35
C LEU A 460 23.44 55.65 -35.02
N VAL A 461 24.45 55.13 -34.31
CA VAL A 461 25.69 55.87 -34.02
C VAL A 461 26.45 56.14 -35.32
N ALA A 462 26.58 55.15 -36.21
CA ALA A 462 27.25 55.34 -37.51
C ALA A 462 26.55 56.43 -38.35
N ILE A 463 25.23 56.33 -38.52
CA ILE A 463 24.42 57.35 -39.24
C ILE A 463 24.63 58.73 -38.61
N LYS A 464 24.58 58.83 -37.27
CA LYS A 464 24.78 60.08 -36.55
C LYS A 464 26.18 60.67 -36.77
N THR A 465 27.23 59.86 -36.68
CA THR A 465 28.62 60.31 -36.90
C THR A 465 28.84 60.79 -38.32
N PHE A 466 28.36 60.06 -39.33
CA PHE A 466 28.44 60.47 -40.72
C PHE A 466 27.65 61.76 -40.98
N ALA A 467 26.47 61.91 -40.36
CA ALA A 467 25.66 63.13 -40.47
C ALA A 467 26.32 64.34 -39.79
N GLN A 468 27.02 64.14 -38.67
CA GLN A 468 27.76 65.19 -37.98
C GLN A 468 29.03 65.63 -38.72
N LEU A 469 29.68 64.72 -39.45
CA LEU A 469 30.87 65.02 -40.26
C LEU A 469 30.54 65.66 -41.61
N LEU A 470 29.28 65.58 -42.05
CA LEU A 470 28.83 66.10 -43.34
C LEU A 470 29.04 67.61 -43.53
N PRO A 471 28.76 68.49 -42.54
CA PRO A 471 29.02 69.92 -42.67
C PRO A 471 30.51 70.26 -42.79
N GLU A 472 31.38 69.52 -42.10
CA GLU A 472 32.83 69.76 -42.09
C GLU A 472 33.53 69.22 -43.36
N ARG A 473 33.00 68.13 -43.93
CA ARG A 473 33.55 67.46 -45.13
C ARG A 473 32.63 67.58 -46.35
N PHE A 474 31.81 68.62 -46.41
CA PHE A 474 30.80 68.76 -47.46
C PHE A 474 31.42 68.84 -48.87
N ASP A 475 32.54 69.53 -49.00
CA ASP A 475 33.21 69.73 -50.30
C ASP A 475 34.02 68.50 -50.76
N ASP A 476 34.20 67.51 -49.88
CA ASP A 476 34.86 66.25 -50.20
C ASP A 476 33.89 65.32 -50.96
N SER A 477 34.10 65.23 -52.28
CA SER A 477 33.24 64.41 -53.15
C SER A 477 33.30 62.92 -52.86
N GLU A 478 34.41 62.41 -52.32
CA GLU A 478 34.56 61.00 -51.94
C GLU A 478 33.78 60.73 -50.65
N PHE A 479 33.90 61.64 -49.68
CA PHE A 479 33.11 61.60 -48.45
C PHE A 479 31.59 61.65 -48.73
N ARG A 480 31.11 62.55 -49.60
CA ARG A 480 29.68 62.62 -49.96
C ARG A 480 29.15 61.33 -50.58
N LYS A 481 29.94 60.69 -51.45
CA LYS A 481 29.56 59.41 -52.07
C LYS A 481 29.50 58.30 -51.03
N ASN A 482 30.50 58.23 -50.14
CA ASN A 482 30.55 57.26 -49.05
C ASN A 482 29.44 57.51 -48.01
N PHE A 483 29.13 58.77 -47.70
CA PHE A 483 28.04 59.17 -46.81
C PHE A 483 26.71 58.60 -47.30
N ASN A 484 26.34 58.86 -48.56
CA ASN A 484 25.08 58.35 -49.11
C ASN A 484 25.04 56.82 -49.13
N GLN A 485 26.15 56.15 -49.48
CA GLN A 485 26.21 54.70 -49.51
C GLN A 485 26.10 54.07 -48.11
N ILE A 486 26.85 54.57 -47.13
CA ILE A 486 26.90 54.01 -45.79
C ILE A 486 25.59 54.29 -45.04
N VAL A 487 25.06 55.51 -45.10
CA VAL A 487 23.80 55.85 -44.41
C VAL A 487 22.64 55.01 -44.93
N VAL A 488 22.51 54.84 -46.26
CA VAL A 488 21.46 53.99 -46.84
C VAL A 488 21.65 52.53 -46.43
N GLN A 489 22.88 52.01 -46.43
CA GLN A 489 23.16 50.64 -45.98
C GLN A 489 22.81 50.41 -44.51
N GLU A 490 23.09 51.36 -43.62
CA GLU A 490 22.75 51.23 -42.20
C GLU A 490 21.25 51.40 -41.92
N ILE A 491 20.52 52.19 -42.74
CA ILE A 491 19.05 52.26 -42.71
C ILE A 491 18.44 50.93 -43.18
N ASP A 492 18.88 50.39 -44.32
CA ASP A 492 18.43 49.08 -44.81
C ASP A 492 18.70 47.97 -43.80
N ARG A 493 19.79 48.09 -43.04
CA ARG A 493 20.12 47.17 -41.95
C ARG A 493 19.13 47.29 -40.79
N LEU A 494 18.77 48.51 -40.38
CA LEU A 494 17.75 48.76 -39.36
C LEU A 494 16.39 48.18 -39.77
N ASP A 495 15.96 48.39 -41.02
CA ASP A 495 14.70 47.85 -41.54
C ASP A 495 14.67 46.32 -41.54
N LYS A 496 15.80 45.67 -41.86
CA LYS A 496 15.93 44.21 -41.76
C LYS A 496 15.83 43.73 -40.31
N ILE A 497 16.47 44.43 -39.37
CA ILE A 497 16.38 44.12 -37.93
C ILE A 497 14.91 44.18 -37.49
N VAL A 498 14.23 45.30 -37.76
CA VAL A 498 12.81 45.50 -37.40
C VAL A 498 11.90 44.46 -38.04
N SER A 499 12.11 44.14 -39.31
CA SER A 499 11.31 43.13 -40.03
C SER A 499 11.47 41.73 -39.43
N GLN A 500 12.69 41.35 -39.04
CA GLN A 500 12.95 40.05 -38.40
C GLN A 500 12.34 39.98 -37.00
N ILE A 501 12.40 41.05 -36.23
CA ILE A 501 11.74 41.13 -34.91
C ILE A 501 10.23 40.98 -35.06
N ASN A 502 9.63 41.67 -36.03
CA ASN A 502 8.18 41.60 -36.22
C ASN A 502 7.72 40.20 -36.67
N ALA A 503 8.47 39.57 -37.58
CA ALA A 503 8.22 38.19 -37.99
C ALA A 503 8.35 37.19 -36.83
N PHE A 504 9.24 37.46 -35.87
CA PHE A 504 9.40 36.64 -34.67
C PHE A 504 8.33 36.94 -33.60
N ALA A 505 7.94 38.21 -33.43
CA ALA A 505 6.93 38.66 -32.46
C ALA A 505 5.52 38.15 -32.79
N HIS A 506 5.22 38.00 -34.07
CA HIS A 506 3.94 37.53 -34.58
C HIS A 506 4.17 36.30 -35.48
N PRO A 507 4.44 35.12 -34.89
CA PRO A 507 4.53 33.89 -35.67
C PRO A 507 3.21 33.68 -36.42
N ALA A 508 3.28 33.37 -37.72
CA ALA A 508 2.09 33.01 -38.47
C ALA A 508 1.44 31.75 -37.88
N GLU A 509 0.11 31.66 -37.92
CA GLU A 509 -0.60 30.44 -37.52
C GLU A 509 -0.11 29.25 -38.37
N LEU A 510 0.52 28.27 -37.70
CA LEU A 510 1.07 27.07 -38.35
C LEU A 510 -0.08 26.17 -38.85
N LYS A 511 0.00 25.77 -40.12
CA LYS A 511 -0.96 24.86 -40.75
C LYS A 511 -0.41 23.44 -40.73
N MET A 512 -0.53 22.78 -39.57
CA MET A 512 -0.05 21.41 -39.36
C MET A 512 -0.79 20.40 -40.26
N ARG A 513 -0.07 19.71 -41.15
CA ARG A 513 -0.61 18.68 -42.04
C ARG A 513 0.37 17.51 -42.17
N PRO A 514 -0.10 16.26 -42.39
CA PRO A 514 0.78 15.15 -42.72
C PRO A 514 1.49 15.42 -44.05
N LEU A 515 2.81 15.52 -44.02
CA LEU A 515 3.63 15.84 -45.18
C LEU A 515 4.84 14.93 -45.30
N ASP A 516 5.37 14.85 -46.52
CA ASP A 516 6.64 14.20 -46.82
C ASP A 516 7.78 15.22 -46.64
N ILE A 517 8.73 14.93 -45.76
CA ILE A 517 9.83 15.84 -45.43
C ILE A 517 10.69 16.22 -46.65
N ARG A 518 10.68 15.42 -47.71
CA ARG A 518 11.43 15.70 -48.93
C ARG A 518 10.98 16.98 -49.61
N THR A 519 9.69 17.32 -49.49
CA THR A 519 9.11 18.55 -50.07
C THR A 519 9.68 19.81 -49.42
N PRO A 520 9.56 20.04 -48.09
CA PRO A 520 10.13 21.22 -47.45
C PRO A 520 11.66 21.26 -47.54
N VAL A 521 12.34 20.11 -47.56
CA VAL A 521 13.81 20.06 -47.73
C VAL A 521 14.23 20.58 -49.12
N LYS A 522 13.57 20.14 -50.19
CA LYS A 522 13.82 20.65 -51.55
C LYS A 522 13.49 22.13 -51.67
N ARG A 523 12.34 22.54 -51.11
CA ARG A 523 11.90 23.94 -51.15
C ARG A 523 12.83 24.86 -50.36
N GLY A 524 13.31 24.40 -49.20
CA GLY A 524 14.30 25.11 -48.39
C GLY A 524 15.62 25.33 -49.13
N LEU A 525 16.07 24.35 -49.93
CA LEU A 525 17.25 24.51 -50.78
C LEU A 525 17.06 25.57 -51.88
N GLU A 526 15.88 25.61 -52.51
CA GLU A 526 15.55 26.66 -53.48
C GLU A 526 15.50 28.05 -52.83
N LEU A 527 14.89 28.15 -51.65
CA LEU A 527 14.84 29.38 -50.86
C LEU A 527 16.24 29.84 -50.44
N ALA A 528 17.12 28.92 -50.04
CA ALA A 528 18.52 29.23 -49.72
C ALA A 528 19.25 29.86 -50.93
N ARG A 529 19.09 29.28 -52.11
CA ARG A 529 19.72 29.77 -53.35
C ARG A 529 19.22 31.15 -53.78
N SER A 530 17.91 31.37 -53.67
CA SER A 530 17.23 32.60 -54.13
C SER A 530 17.27 33.76 -53.13
N LYS A 531 17.00 33.51 -51.84
CA LYS A 531 16.87 34.53 -50.77
C LYS A 531 18.21 34.90 -50.16
N PHE A 532 19.14 33.95 -50.04
CA PHE A 532 20.41 34.15 -49.33
C PHE A 532 21.64 34.21 -50.26
N ARG A 533 21.43 34.22 -51.58
CA ARG A 533 22.48 34.39 -52.62
C ARG A 533 23.66 33.43 -52.42
N VAL A 534 23.38 32.17 -52.11
CA VAL A 534 24.40 31.10 -52.10
C VAL A 534 24.90 30.94 -53.53
N ASN A 535 26.03 31.58 -53.86
CA ASN A 535 26.60 31.56 -55.21
C ASN A 535 27.00 30.13 -55.61
N GLY A 536 26.90 29.81 -56.91
CA GLY A 536 27.06 28.47 -57.49
C GLY A 536 28.45 27.82 -57.39
N GLY A 537 29.30 28.22 -56.43
CA GLY A 537 30.59 27.59 -56.13
C GLY A 537 30.54 26.53 -55.02
N VAL A 538 29.43 26.39 -54.29
CA VAL A 538 29.28 25.41 -53.21
C VAL A 538 28.58 24.14 -53.72
N ALA A 539 29.24 22.98 -53.60
CA ALA A 539 28.63 21.70 -53.94
C ALA A 539 27.66 21.27 -52.83
N VAL A 540 26.36 21.22 -53.15
CA VAL A 540 25.33 20.71 -52.23
C VAL A 540 24.92 19.31 -52.67
N GLU A 541 25.31 18.30 -51.89
CA GLU A 541 24.93 16.90 -52.08
C GLU A 541 23.67 16.59 -51.27
N THR A 542 22.70 15.88 -51.86
CA THR A 542 21.44 15.51 -51.20
C THR A 542 21.29 14.00 -51.11
N GLU A 543 21.20 13.47 -49.89
CA GLU A 543 21.00 12.05 -49.58
C GLU A 543 19.64 11.85 -48.89
N LEU A 544 18.58 11.75 -49.69
CA LEU A 544 17.22 11.58 -49.20
C LEU A 544 16.79 10.11 -49.35
N SER A 545 16.58 9.42 -48.23
CA SER A 545 16.06 8.04 -48.26
C SER A 545 14.72 7.96 -48.98
N SER A 546 14.50 6.89 -49.74
CA SER A 546 13.23 6.64 -50.42
C SER A 546 12.11 6.22 -49.47
N ASN A 547 12.46 5.64 -48.32
CA ASN A 547 11.55 5.11 -47.31
C ASN A 547 11.54 5.99 -46.05
N LEU A 548 10.89 7.15 -46.12
CA LEU A 548 10.72 8.08 -44.99
C LEU A 548 9.23 8.10 -44.57
N PRO A 549 8.93 7.99 -43.26
CA PRO A 549 7.57 8.15 -42.77
C PRO A 549 7.10 9.60 -42.94
N LYS A 550 5.78 9.79 -42.98
CA LYS A 550 5.18 11.14 -42.98
C LYS A 550 5.40 11.80 -41.63
N VAL A 551 5.52 13.12 -41.64
CA VAL A 551 5.64 13.96 -40.44
C VAL A 551 4.49 14.96 -40.40
N LEU A 552 4.04 15.36 -39.21
CA LEU A 552 3.01 16.39 -39.06
C LEU A 552 3.69 17.75 -38.99
N GLY A 553 3.44 18.64 -39.97
CA GLY A 553 4.10 19.94 -39.97
C GLY A 553 3.51 20.97 -40.92
N ASP A 554 4.01 22.20 -40.82
CA ASP A 554 3.80 23.28 -41.78
C ASP A 554 4.96 23.27 -42.80
N GLU A 555 4.61 23.07 -44.07
CA GLU A 555 5.59 22.97 -45.16
C GLU A 555 6.43 24.25 -45.32
N SER A 556 5.81 25.43 -45.17
CA SER A 556 6.49 26.71 -45.40
C SER A 556 7.46 27.02 -44.27
N ALA A 557 7.04 26.79 -43.02
CA ALA A 557 7.88 27.00 -41.85
C ALA A 557 9.09 26.06 -41.84
N LEU A 558 8.88 24.76 -42.14
CA LEU A 558 9.97 23.79 -42.23
C LEU A 558 10.92 24.10 -43.39
N ALA A 559 10.41 24.55 -44.54
CA ALA A 559 11.25 24.97 -45.67
C ALA A 559 12.13 26.19 -45.29
N GLU A 560 11.59 27.15 -44.53
CA GLU A 560 12.35 28.29 -44.04
C GLU A 560 13.42 27.89 -43.02
N ALA A 561 13.11 26.94 -42.11
CA ALA A 561 14.11 26.39 -41.19
C ALA A 561 15.27 25.71 -41.93
N VAL A 562 14.96 24.88 -42.94
CA VAL A 562 15.99 24.26 -43.80
C VAL A 562 16.80 25.33 -44.55
N ALA A 563 16.14 26.38 -45.05
CA ALA A 563 16.83 27.47 -45.75
C ALA A 563 17.83 28.20 -44.83
N HIS A 564 17.46 28.46 -43.57
CA HIS A 564 18.36 29.05 -42.57
C HIS A 564 19.55 28.14 -42.24
N LEU A 565 19.35 26.82 -42.12
CA LEU A 565 20.45 25.88 -41.91
C LEU A 565 21.41 25.84 -43.10
N VAL A 566 20.88 25.79 -44.32
CA VAL A 566 21.70 25.77 -45.55
C VAL A 566 22.45 27.10 -45.73
N ALA A 567 21.82 28.24 -45.42
CA ALA A 567 22.49 29.53 -45.45
C ALA A 567 23.63 29.60 -44.43
N ASN A 568 23.41 29.12 -43.21
CA ASN A 568 24.46 29.06 -42.18
C ASN A 568 25.64 28.17 -42.59
N ALA A 569 25.35 27.00 -43.17
CA ALA A 569 26.34 26.07 -43.71
C ALA A 569 27.13 26.68 -44.88
N ALA A 570 26.45 27.32 -45.82
CA ALA A 570 27.07 27.99 -46.97
C ALA A 570 28.01 29.13 -46.55
N GLU A 571 27.65 29.87 -45.50
CA GLU A 571 28.51 30.91 -44.95
C GLU A 571 29.74 30.35 -44.23
N ALA A 572 29.65 29.15 -43.63
CA ALA A 572 30.76 28.52 -42.92
C ALA A 572 31.87 28.02 -43.86
N VAL A 573 31.52 27.73 -45.12
CA VAL A 573 32.44 27.16 -46.12
C VAL A 573 32.99 28.18 -47.12
N ILE A 574 32.74 29.48 -46.93
CA ILE A 574 33.14 30.54 -47.89
C ILE A 574 34.66 30.56 -48.16
N GLU A 575 35.47 30.29 -47.14
CA GLU A 575 36.94 30.33 -47.21
C GLU A 575 37.57 28.95 -47.51
N GLU A 576 36.76 27.91 -47.69
CA GLU A 576 37.23 26.55 -47.91
C GLU A 576 37.66 26.30 -49.37
N LYS A 577 38.76 25.56 -49.55
CA LYS A 577 39.28 25.22 -50.89
C LYS A 577 38.35 24.29 -51.68
N LYS A 578 37.53 23.50 -50.99
CA LYS A 578 36.54 22.57 -51.56
C LYS A 578 35.25 22.63 -50.72
N PRO A 579 34.38 23.63 -50.91
CA PRO A 579 33.19 23.79 -50.10
C PRO A 579 32.19 22.68 -50.40
N LYS A 580 31.77 21.95 -49.37
CA LYS A 580 30.82 20.84 -49.45
C LYS A 580 29.75 20.98 -48.37
N ILE A 581 28.50 20.86 -48.80
CA ILE A 581 27.35 20.75 -47.89
C ILE A 581 26.62 19.46 -48.21
N THR A 582 26.37 18.63 -47.20
CA THR A 582 25.60 17.39 -47.31
C THR A 582 24.26 17.57 -46.61
N LEU A 583 23.18 17.36 -47.32
CA LEU A 583 21.81 17.39 -46.82
C LEU A 583 21.27 15.97 -46.81
N SER A 584 21.04 15.38 -45.64
CA SER A 584 20.58 14.00 -45.53
C SER A 584 19.27 13.88 -44.75
N ALA A 585 18.44 12.91 -45.11
CA ALA A 585 17.21 12.57 -44.38
C ALA A 585 17.11 11.06 -44.17
N LYS A 586 17.02 10.62 -42.91
CA LYS A 586 17.00 9.21 -42.52
C LYS A 586 15.88 8.93 -41.51
N PRO A 587 15.20 7.77 -41.58
CA PRO A 587 14.23 7.38 -40.56
C PRO A 587 14.95 6.93 -39.28
N ILE A 588 14.44 7.33 -38.13
CA ILE A 588 14.81 6.80 -36.82
C ILE A 588 13.81 5.72 -36.46
N ARG A 589 14.31 4.51 -36.20
CA ARG A 589 13.49 3.37 -35.78
C ARG A 589 13.78 3.00 -34.34
N GLU A 590 12.74 3.00 -33.52
CA GLU A 590 12.78 2.47 -32.15
C GLU A 590 11.90 1.23 -32.07
N GLY A 591 12.46 0.12 -31.59
CA GLY A 591 11.72 -1.15 -31.47
C GLY A 591 11.16 -1.70 -32.79
N GLY A 592 11.74 -1.33 -33.93
CA GLY A 592 11.28 -1.77 -35.26
C GLY A 592 10.16 -0.94 -35.87
N ARG A 593 9.71 0.15 -35.22
CA ARG A 593 8.74 1.10 -35.77
C ARG A 593 9.41 2.43 -36.13
N ASP A 594 8.91 3.07 -37.19
CA ASP A 594 9.35 4.40 -37.58
C ASP A 594 8.88 5.42 -36.51
N SER A 595 9.82 5.91 -35.70
CA SER A 595 9.57 6.78 -34.54
C SER A 595 9.73 8.27 -34.92
N ALA A 596 10.74 8.57 -35.75
CA ALA A 596 11.03 9.93 -36.17
C ALA A 596 11.74 9.99 -37.53
N VAL A 597 11.85 11.19 -38.09
CA VAL A 597 12.69 11.50 -39.25
C VAL A 597 13.79 12.46 -38.84
N LEU A 598 15.04 12.06 -39.09
CA LEU A 598 16.23 12.88 -38.86
C LEU A 598 16.62 13.58 -40.16
N VAL A 599 16.62 14.91 -40.16
CA VAL A 599 17.13 15.74 -41.25
C VAL A 599 18.42 16.39 -40.79
N THR A 600 19.53 16.13 -41.47
CA THR A 600 20.85 16.65 -41.10
C THR A 600 21.41 17.53 -42.22
N VAL A 601 21.86 18.73 -41.84
CA VAL A 601 22.64 19.63 -42.69
C VAL A 601 24.07 19.65 -42.17
N GLN A 602 25.00 19.14 -42.97
CA GLN A 602 26.42 19.06 -42.61
C GLN A 602 27.25 19.90 -43.56
N ASP A 603 28.14 20.72 -43.02
CA ASP A 603 29.18 21.44 -43.75
C ASP A 603 30.58 20.92 -43.40
N ASN A 604 31.56 21.30 -44.22
CA ASN A 604 32.98 21.00 -44.00
C ASN A 604 33.80 22.25 -43.67
N GLY A 605 33.19 23.25 -43.03
CA GLY A 605 33.85 24.49 -42.64
C GLY A 605 34.63 24.38 -41.33
N ARG A 606 35.03 25.52 -40.78
CA ARG A 606 35.87 25.66 -39.57
C ARG A 606 35.24 25.22 -38.24
N GLY A 607 34.02 24.69 -38.26
CA GLY A 607 33.29 24.30 -37.05
C GLY A 607 32.92 25.47 -36.12
N ILE A 608 32.44 25.11 -34.93
CA ILE A 608 32.06 26.03 -33.84
C ILE A 608 32.93 25.73 -32.61
N ALA A 609 33.45 26.79 -31.98
CA ALA A 609 34.25 26.67 -30.77
C ALA A 609 33.46 26.00 -29.61
N PRO A 610 34.08 25.14 -28.78
CA PRO A 610 33.41 24.40 -27.71
C PRO A 610 32.62 25.30 -26.73
N GLU A 611 33.16 26.48 -26.42
CA GLU A 611 32.59 27.48 -25.51
C GLU A 611 31.28 28.09 -26.02
N MET A 612 31.06 28.03 -27.34
CA MET A 612 29.90 28.59 -28.01
C MET A 612 28.79 27.56 -28.23
N ARG A 613 29.10 26.25 -28.12
CA ARG A 613 28.19 25.14 -28.45
C ARG A 613 26.84 25.24 -27.73
N ASP A 614 26.84 25.55 -26.44
CA ASP A 614 25.61 25.63 -25.65
C ASP A 614 24.81 26.93 -25.90
N LYS A 615 25.45 27.92 -26.53
CA LYS A 615 24.88 29.25 -26.78
C LYS A 615 24.49 29.47 -28.24
N VAL A 616 24.81 28.56 -29.17
CA VAL A 616 24.55 28.76 -30.62
C VAL A 616 23.07 28.94 -30.96
N PHE A 617 22.19 28.42 -30.12
CA PHE A 617 20.74 28.57 -30.28
C PHE A 617 20.17 29.78 -29.53
N SER A 618 21.01 30.56 -28.84
CA SER A 618 20.62 31.82 -28.22
C SER A 618 20.55 32.93 -29.28
N PRO A 619 19.58 33.85 -29.18
CA PRO A 619 19.47 34.99 -30.09
C PRO A 619 20.75 35.82 -30.16
N PHE A 620 21.07 36.34 -31.36
CA PHE A 620 22.25 37.19 -31.63
C PHE A 620 23.61 36.53 -31.32
N CYS A 621 23.63 35.22 -31.06
CA CYS A 621 24.85 34.46 -30.93
C CYS A 621 25.48 34.29 -32.33
N THR A 622 26.46 35.13 -32.64
CA THR A 622 27.13 35.16 -33.94
C THR A 622 28.62 35.41 -33.75
N THR A 623 29.45 34.71 -34.51
CA THR A 623 30.89 34.99 -34.63
C THR A 623 31.19 35.84 -35.88
N LYS A 624 30.14 36.34 -36.57
CA LYS A 624 30.23 36.98 -37.89
C LYS A 624 29.99 38.49 -37.79
N ALA A 625 30.76 39.27 -38.56
CA ALA A 625 30.69 40.74 -38.59
C ALA A 625 29.38 41.33 -39.18
N ARG A 626 28.61 40.56 -39.95
CA ARG A 626 27.39 41.02 -40.67
C ARG A 626 26.12 40.16 -40.46
N GLY A 627 26.20 39.09 -39.66
CA GLY A 627 25.05 38.20 -39.42
C GLY A 627 24.36 38.55 -38.10
N MET A 628 23.02 38.65 -38.09
CA MET A 628 22.23 38.99 -36.89
C MET A 628 22.10 37.85 -35.86
N GLY A 629 22.65 36.65 -36.13
CA GLY A 629 22.61 35.53 -35.17
C GLY A 629 21.20 34.99 -34.83
N LEU A 630 20.18 35.33 -35.62
CA LEU A 630 18.79 34.88 -35.39
C LEU A 630 18.42 33.58 -36.12
N GLY A 631 19.23 33.11 -37.07
CA GLY A 631 18.91 31.96 -37.92
C GLY A 631 18.71 30.64 -37.15
N LEU A 632 19.67 30.26 -36.30
CA LEU A 632 19.58 29.03 -35.48
C LEU A 632 18.48 29.10 -34.40
N PRO A 633 18.27 30.22 -33.69
CA PRO A 633 17.11 30.41 -32.82
C PRO A 633 15.77 30.19 -33.54
N ILE A 634 15.61 30.72 -34.76
CA ILE A 634 14.39 30.52 -35.56
C ILE A 634 14.23 29.03 -35.87
N VAL A 635 15.29 28.34 -36.29
CA VAL A 635 15.24 26.89 -36.55
C VAL A 635 14.82 26.11 -35.30
N LYS A 636 15.44 26.39 -34.15
CA LYS A 636 15.08 25.74 -32.87
C LYS A 636 13.62 25.95 -32.52
N ARG A 637 13.10 27.17 -32.71
CA ARG A 637 11.69 27.50 -32.46
C ARG A 637 10.77 26.75 -33.42
N THR A 638 11.03 26.81 -34.71
CA THR A 638 10.22 26.12 -35.72
C THR A 638 10.17 24.62 -35.41
N VAL A 639 11.30 23.99 -35.11
CA VAL A 639 11.34 22.56 -34.81
C VAL A 639 10.60 22.23 -33.50
N PHE A 640 10.73 23.06 -32.47
CA PHE A 640 9.98 22.90 -31.22
C PHE A 640 8.47 23.01 -31.44
N ASP A 641 8.01 23.98 -32.24
CA ASP A 641 6.59 24.15 -32.58
C ASP A 641 6.04 22.95 -33.40
N HIS A 642 6.93 22.12 -33.96
CA HIS A 642 6.62 20.87 -34.66
C HIS A 642 6.85 19.62 -33.78
N ASN A 643 6.97 19.80 -32.46
CA ASN A 643 7.26 18.75 -31.47
C ASN A 643 8.55 17.96 -31.75
N GLY A 644 9.50 18.58 -32.47
CA GLY A 644 10.79 18.00 -32.81
C GLY A 644 11.90 18.40 -31.85
N ARG A 645 13.11 17.92 -32.15
CA ARG A 645 14.34 18.27 -31.43
C ARG A 645 15.41 18.71 -32.41
N VAL A 646 16.24 19.66 -32.00
CA VAL A 646 17.42 20.11 -32.76
C VAL A 646 18.66 19.77 -31.97
N ASP A 647 19.65 19.21 -32.66
CA ASP A 647 20.97 18.91 -32.10
C ASP A 647 22.07 19.45 -33.01
N ILE A 648 23.24 19.71 -32.43
CA ILE A 648 24.42 20.20 -33.14
C ILE A 648 25.65 19.40 -32.74
N ASP A 649 26.28 18.84 -33.76
CA ASP A 649 27.58 18.19 -33.65
C ASP A 649 28.60 18.99 -34.46
N THR A 650 29.75 19.26 -33.87
CA THR A 650 30.73 20.16 -34.49
C THR A 650 32.15 19.75 -34.13
N SER A 651 33.05 19.86 -35.11
CA SER A 651 34.48 19.61 -34.96
C SER A 651 35.26 20.60 -35.83
N ASP A 652 36.59 20.56 -35.76
CA ASP A 652 37.47 21.34 -36.64
C ASP A 652 37.34 20.98 -38.14
N SER A 653 36.60 19.91 -38.45
CA SER A 653 36.35 19.42 -39.81
C SER A 653 34.94 19.73 -40.36
N GLY A 654 34.12 20.47 -39.60
CA GLY A 654 32.78 20.87 -40.01
C GLY A 654 31.73 20.84 -38.90
N THR A 655 30.54 21.31 -39.23
CA THR A 655 29.36 21.30 -38.34
C THR A 655 28.21 20.52 -38.97
N ALA A 656 27.53 19.71 -38.17
CA ALA A 656 26.32 18.98 -38.52
C ALA A 656 25.17 19.43 -37.60
N VAL A 657 24.16 20.08 -38.18
CA VAL A 657 22.92 20.42 -37.46
C VAL A 657 21.85 19.42 -37.84
N SER A 658 21.28 18.76 -36.85
CA SER A 658 20.29 17.70 -37.05
C SER A 658 18.94 18.09 -36.44
N ILE A 659 17.87 17.91 -37.21
CA ILE A 659 16.48 18.11 -36.84
C ILE A 659 15.79 16.75 -36.79
N ALA A 660 15.31 16.34 -35.62
CA ALA A 660 14.48 15.15 -35.44
C ALA A 660 13.00 15.55 -35.35
N LEU A 661 12.17 15.08 -36.29
CA LEU A 661 10.73 15.31 -36.30
C LEU A 661 9.98 14.00 -36.03
N PRO A 662 8.95 13.99 -35.15
CA PRO A 662 8.19 12.78 -34.87
C PRO A 662 7.45 12.30 -36.12
N ALA A 663 7.51 10.99 -36.37
CA ALA A 663 6.73 10.36 -37.42
C ALA A 663 5.25 10.40 -37.02
N THR A 664 4.36 10.68 -37.96
CA THR A 664 2.93 10.45 -37.72
C THR A 664 2.74 8.95 -37.55
N ALA A 665 2.14 8.53 -36.43
CA ALA A 665 1.65 7.17 -36.28
C ALA A 665 0.75 6.89 -37.48
N ASN A 666 1.14 5.92 -38.33
CA ASN A 666 0.35 5.54 -39.49
C ASN A 666 -1.06 5.20 -39.00
N GLY A 667 -2.03 6.04 -39.37
CA GLY A 667 -3.39 5.58 -39.59
C GLY A 667 -3.34 4.75 -40.87
N ASP A 668 -3.69 3.47 -40.74
CA ASP A 668 -4.27 2.71 -41.85
C ASP A 668 -5.60 3.36 -42.27
#